data_AF-A0A6N9NUR5-F1
#
_entry.id   AF-A0A6N9NUR5-F1
#
_cell.length_a   1.000
_cell.length_b   1.000
_cell.length_c   1.000
_cell.angle_alpha   90.00
_cell.angle_beta   90.00
_cell.angle_gamma   90.00
#
_symmetry.space_group_name_H-M   'P 1'
#
loop_
_entity.id
_entity.type
_entity.pdbx_description
1 polymer ?
#
loop_
_entity_poly.entity_id
_entity_poly.type
_entity_poly.pdbx_seq_one_letter_code
_entity_poly.pdbx_strand_id
1 'polypeptide(L)'
;MKQSEESINHLKENEAAKTGSNDNAENINFLQQNLRKTGRILVNDLSEEEIEYICMKITPRKIRVYFQRHPQEFNKIRPGSRAASLSDDMTVMLVRKNITKDFITSFIIKQLDVWRLEIEKYQKMQEDKGESRSIALLESILQSVFRENVGLFFKVTGEPCSKEYVALMEAALQLLNEKKKREEISIETLKSETEEGVKRGEITELKEKVKNLTAQKVKLEQEAETEKELYSKTQTSLSKLSERNSELESEVMLIKKQIEQEREKEERLQAELDKYRKLSKYCDEETEEQREDYQHTSICQIFTDYNGKKCRRLADIEDRRINRFIKIEEEPPYFGNRDKLPLLDGPDTEKFVGIWNWSVIPNYKDSNRDYVNKMQYNSNLKYIEVVEFTECHSYEELLERLIDKNLSCISGSKVLFVYQMTENQVNGLLCGTRELEFCNGYVRLKKNVYILPQYTIDSGDVIEIAGKKIYRYLNMGIPQNILQVKSPLEVVKEIVVRRATSARLRQGGLSIKETQHCQAFLKELPEKTMYQEIIDAYECTEKEAEEYLSAFIKQADSYLSENDIDMETLGAAVERNAELVRRCKELLLEDWQKENSEKLLMAQEELEKVQRAAREERDNYITYKEQHTKVQEELKELQAETSKQEKLAQDVQEKIAARIALARKDASDFISEMAFAMPIDTKSKSAMSEGSSTSITYRKKKYHLGTEITDMDSFEEELTENLILSGYDERTALQMAQIIVFAICNNMPIVCGEHAERIADCISPMFGCDGTCMISLPIGEPRCKEICDFIGQEIKDVNRVFMVNGIFEGFSLSAFHEIRQRSEEWGNKAILIFPLNGVNIEMISSHVWNQTMFIDGDLGITDFGMDTLNAFHSSVDFALEYDIEVFRKKRKLLKQFYGLIDNMAILNYAKYLAVTDGTMETDEMIFIQVLLSAKSFGKKEDFLEKLSVVGLDVKSNRYIKKYL
;
A
#
# COMPACT_ATOMS: atom_id res chain seq x y z
N MET A 1 22.84 -72.53 -47.38
CA MET A 1 24.00 -71.63 -47.49
C MET A 1 24.22 -71.11 -46.08
N LYS A 2 24.84 -71.90 -45.19
CA LYS A 2 26.23 -72.35 -45.30
C LYS A 2 27.12 -71.15 -45.58
N GLN A 3 27.85 -70.81 -44.52
CA GLN A 3 29.25 -70.40 -44.58
C GLN A 3 29.49 -69.02 -45.18
N SER A 4 30.35 -68.21 -44.61
CA SER A 4 31.41 -68.53 -43.65
C SER A 4 31.71 -67.20 -42.98
N GLU A 5 31.65 -67.13 -41.66
CA GLU A 5 32.74 -67.62 -40.81
C GLU A 5 34.02 -66.82 -41.13
N GLU A 6 34.73 -66.27 -40.16
CA GLU A 6 34.65 -66.39 -38.71
C GLU A 6 35.77 -65.48 -38.22
N SER A 7 35.63 -64.97 -37.01
CA SER A 7 36.60 -65.17 -35.93
C SER A 7 36.44 -64.01 -34.95
N ILE A 8 35.61 -64.20 -33.94
CA ILE A 8 36.06 -64.68 -32.62
C ILE A 8 36.75 -63.53 -31.88
N ASN A 9 36.01 -62.85 -30.99
CA ASN A 9 36.30 -62.98 -29.57
C ASN A 9 35.26 -62.30 -28.66
N HIS A 10 34.74 -63.16 -27.77
CA HIS A 10 34.30 -62.93 -26.40
C HIS A 10 33.09 -62.00 -26.13
N LEU A 11 31.92 -62.54 -25.76
CA LEU A 11 31.55 -63.11 -24.43
C LEU A 11 31.80 -62.15 -23.26
N LYS A 12 30.72 -61.48 -22.81
CA LYS A 12 30.06 -61.63 -21.49
C LYS A 12 29.04 -60.49 -21.34
N GLU A 13 27.75 -60.80 -21.15
CA GLU A 13 27.13 -60.95 -19.82
C GLU A 13 27.40 -59.72 -18.96
N ASN A 14 26.42 -58.83 -18.82
CA ASN A 14 25.23 -58.92 -17.97
C ASN A 14 25.47 -58.09 -16.72
N GLU A 15 24.41 -57.35 -16.38
CA GLU A 15 24.02 -57.05 -15.02
C GLU A 15 25.01 -56.27 -14.15
N ALA A 16 24.53 -55.05 -13.92
CA ALA A 16 24.20 -54.61 -12.58
C ALA A 16 25.26 -53.83 -11.83
N ALA A 17 24.64 -53.01 -10.99
CA ALA A 17 25.20 -52.30 -9.87
C ALA A 17 26.11 -51.12 -10.27
N LYS A 18 25.55 -49.91 -10.20
CA LYS A 18 25.56 -49.15 -8.95
C LYS A 18 26.99 -48.98 -8.45
N THR A 19 27.54 -47.81 -8.70
CA THR A 19 28.49 -47.03 -7.89
C THR A 19 29.11 -46.02 -8.88
N GLY A 20 29.16 -44.71 -8.65
CA GLY A 20 28.77 -43.96 -7.48
C GLY A 20 28.37 -42.54 -7.82
N SER A 21 27.42 -42.03 -7.04
CA SER A 21 27.45 -40.66 -6.51
C SER A 21 28.68 -40.52 -5.60
N ASN A 22 29.87 -40.72 -6.17
CA ASN A 22 31.15 -40.33 -5.61
C ASN A 22 31.93 -39.48 -6.61
N ASP A 23 31.59 -39.50 -7.90
CA ASP A 23 32.33 -38.82 -8.97
C ASP A 23 32.21 -37.29 -9.02
N ASN A 24 31.51 -36.58 -8.15
CA ASN A 24 31.73 -35.11 -8.06
C ASN A 24 32.76 -34.75 -7.00
N ALA A 25 32.86 -35.52 -5.91
CA ALA A 25 33.99 -35.41 -4.99
C ALA A 25 35.23 -36.13 -5.55
N GLU A 26 35.04 -37.21 -6.32
CA GLU A 26 36.07 -37.93 -7.08
C GLU A 26 36.40 -37.28 -8.43
N ASN A 27 35.50 -36.60 -9.17
CA ASN A 27 35.92 -35.77 -10.33
C ASN A 27 36.63 -34.52 -9.86
N ILE A 28 36.24 -33.88 -8.74
CA ILE A 28 37.05 -32.80 -8.18
C ILE A 28 38.37 -33.36 -7.68
N ASN A 29 38.43 -34.56 -7.07
CA ASN A 29 39.69 -35.22 -6.70
C ASN A 29 40.49 -35.76 -7.91
N PHE A 30 39.87 -36.10 -9.04
CA PHE A 30 40.49 -36.62 -10.26
C PHE A 30 40.96 -35.46 -11.14
N LEU A 31 40.21 -34.36 -11.21
CA LEU A 31 40.66 -33.06 -11.71
C LEU A 31 41.83 -32.55 -10.85
N GLN A 32 41.74 -32.63 -9.52
CA GLN A 32 42.84 -32.25 -8.62
C GLN A 32 44.04 -33.22 -8.70
N GLN A 33 43.84 -34.53 -8.89
CA GLN A 33 44.93 -35.50 -9.07
C GLN A 33 45.58 -35.42 -10.46
N ASN A 34 44.82 -35.11 -11.52
CA ASN A 34 45.35 -34.93 -12.88
C ASN A 34 45.97 -33.56 -13.10
N LEU A 35 45.45 -32.49 -12.48
CA LEU A 35 46.14 -31.19 -12.38
C LEU A 35 47.46 -31.36 -11.61
N ARG A 36 47.48 -32.15 -10.52
CA ARG A 36 48.72 -32.48 -9.79
C ARG A 36 49.69 -33.37 -10.57
N LYS A 37 49.25 -34.14 -11.57
CA LYS A 37 50.10 -35.06 -12.35
C LYS A 37 50.50 -34.56 -13.76
N THR A 38 49.72 -33.68 -14.38
CA THR A 38 49.96 -33.22 -15.77
C THR A 38 49.88 -31.71 -16.00
N GLY A 39 49.40 -30.92 -15.04
CA GLY A 39 49.43 -29.45 -15.09
C GLY A 39 48.73 -28.81 -16.30
N ARG A 40 47.77 -29.49 -16.96
CA ARG A 40 47.11 -29.01 -18.18
C ARG A 40 45.59 -29.14 -18.11
N ILE A 41 44.90 -28.09 -18.55
CA ILE A 41 43.45 -28.01 -18.75
C ILE A 41 43.04 -28.89 -19.95
N LEU A 42 41.94 -29.62 -19.85
CA LEU A 42 41.29 -30.24 -21.01
C LEU A 42 40.37 -29.21 -21.66
N VAL A 43 40.52 -28.95 -22.96
CA VAL A 43 39.72 -27.94 -23.69
C VAL A 43 38.21 -28.24 -23.66
N ASN A 44 37.83 -29.51 -23.43
CA ASN A 44 36.44 -29.91 -23.27
C ASN A 44 35.77 -29.37 -21.99
N ASP A 45 36.54 -28.81 -21.05
CA ASP A 45 36.04 -28.21 -19.80
C ASP A 45 35.76 -26.70 -19.93
N LEU A 46 35.96 -26.12 -21.12
CA LEU A 46 35.72 -24.71 -21.42
C LEU A 46 34.31 -24.51 -22.01
N SER A 47 33.59 -23.48 -21.55
CA SER A 47 32.27 -23.12 -22.12
C SER A 47 32.40 -22.49 -23.51
N GLU A 48 31.29 -22.42 -24.25
CA GLU A 48 31.28 -21.76 -25.57
C GLU A 48 31.71 -20.29 -25.49
N GLU A 49 31.30 -19.59 -24.43
CA GLU A 49 31.64 -18.20 -24.16
C GLU A 49 33.12 -18.04 -23.79
N GLU A 50 33.69 -18.99 -23.05
CA GLU A 50 35.13 -19.01 -22.71
C GLU A 50 35.98 -19.26 -23.96
N ILE A 51 35.55 -20.14 -24.86
CA ILE A 51 36.22 -20.40 -26.14
C ILE A 51 36.19 -19.16 -27.02
N GLU A 52 35.06 -18.46 -27.07
CA GLU A 52 34.92 -17.20 -27.81
C GLU A 52 35.83 -16.11 -27.23
N TYR A 53 35.85 -15.96 -25.91
CA TYR A 53 36.76 -15.04 -25.22
C TYR A 53 38.23 -15.33 -25.56
N ILE A 54 38.65 -16.60 -25.49
CA ILE A 54 40.01 -17.03 -25.86
C ILE A 54 40.30 -16.68 -27.32
N CYS A 55 39.39 -17.00 -28.25
CA CYS A 55 39.59 -16.71 -29.67
C CYS A 55 39.77 -15.21 -29.95
N MET A 56 39.05 -14.36 -29.22
CA MET A 56 39.17 -12.91 -29.33
C MET A 56 40.51 -12.41 -28.79
N LYS A 57 41.01 -12.94 -27.66
CA LYS A 57 42.34 -12.57 -27.12
C LYS A 57 43.50 -13.10 -27.96
N ILE A 58 43.36 -14.26 -28.63
CA ILE A 58 44.32 -14.74 -29.63
C ILE A 58 44.30 -13.86 -30.88
N THR A 59 43.14 -13.26 -31.17
CA THR A 59 42.74 -12.52 -32.38
C THR A 59 42.44 -13.43 -33.59
N PRO A 60 41.31 -13.21 -34.29
CA PRO A 60 40.94 -13.95 -35.49
C PRO A 60 42.03 -13.95 -36.58
N ARG A 61 42.83 -12.89 -36.67
CA ARG A 61 43.96 -12.80 -37.61
C ARG A 61 45.02 -13.88 -37.35
N LYS A 62 45.42 -14.10 -36.10
CA LYS A 62 46.41 -15.15 -35.76
C LYS A 62 45.83 -16.55 -36.01
N ILE A 63 44.54 -16.74 -35.74
CA ILE A 63 43.84 -17.99 -36.03
C ILE A 63 43.81 -18.27 -37.54
N ARG A 64 43.51 -17.26 -38.37
CA ARG A 64 43.59 -17.38 -39.85
C ARG A 64 45.00 -17.73 -40.33
N VAL A 65 46.04 -17.13 -39.74
CA VAL A 65 47.44 -17.47 -40.07
C VAL A 65 47.77 -18.91 -39.66
N TYR A 66 47.24 -19.38 -38.53
CA TYR A 66 47.38 -20.79 -38.13
C TYR A 66 46.67 -21.73 -39.11
N PHE A 67 45.44 -21.42 -39.52
CA PHE A 67 44.71 -22.18 -40.53
C PHE A 67 45.42 -22.20 -41.90
N GLN A 68 46.08 -21.10 -42.29
CA GLN A 68 46.90 -21.06 -43.51
C GLN A 68 48.15 -21.96 -43.42
N ARG A 69 48.73 -22.10 -42.23
CA ARG A 69 49.89 -23.00 -41.98
C ARG A 69 49.48 -24.47 -41.92
N HIS A 70 48.21 -24.76 -41.68
CA HIS A 70 47.64 -26.12 -41.64
C HIS A 70 46.52 -26.30 -42.68
N PRO A 71 46.79 -26.11 -44.00
CA PRO A 71 45.75 -26.08 -45.02
C PRO A 71 45.03 -27.42 -45.22
N GLN A 72 45.71 -28.55 -44.98
CA GLN A 72 45.13 -29.89 -45.08
C GLN A 72 44.07 -30.13 -44.00
N GLU A 73 44.35 -29.74 -42.75
CA GLU A 73 43.40 -29.85 -41.64
C GLU A 73 42.28 -28.80 -41.75
N PHE A 74 42.61 -27.58 -42.20
CA PHE A 74 41.61 -26.54 -42.45
C PHE A 74 40.61 -26.94 -43.55
N ASN A 75 41.07 -27.56 -44.64
CA ASN A 75 40.18 -28.01 -45.71
C ASN A 75 39.20 -29.09 -45.25
N LYS A 76 39.50 -29.86 -44.19
CA LYS A 76 38.58 -30.84 -43.60
C LYS A 76 37.43 -30.19 -42.84
N ILE A 77 37.66 -29.01 -42.23
CA ILE A 77 36.63 -28.29 -41.48
C ILE A 77 35.83 -27.31 -42.35
N ARG A 78 36.43 -26.78 -43.42
CA ARG A 78 35.74 -25.91 -44.38
C ARG A 78 36.31 -26.07 -45.80
N PRO A 79 35.76 -27.01 -46.60
CA PRO A 79 36.19 -27.19 -47.97
C PRO A 79 35.79 -25.99 -48.86
N GLY A 80 36.65 -25.62 -49.80
CA GLY A 80 36.35 -24.63 -50.85
C GLY A 80 36.53 -23.16 -50.49
N SER A 81 36.90 -22.82 -49.25
CA SER A 81 37.21 -21.44 -48.85
C SER A 81 38.69 -21.27 -48.50
N ARG A 82 39.24 -20.06 -48.70
CA ARG A 82 40.61 -19.74 -48.29
C ARG A 82 40.58 -19.23 -46.85
N ALA A 83 41.47 -19.73 -46.00
CA ALA A 83 41.57 -19.26 -44.60
C ALA A 83 41.79 -17.73 -44.48
N ALA A 84 42.44 -17.10 -45.47
CA ALA A 84 42.61 -15.65 -45.56
C ALA A 84 41.31 -14.85 -45.80
N SER A 85 40.30 -15.44 -46.44
CA SER A 85 39.04 -14.76 -46.81
C SER A 85 37.93 -14.94 -45.78
N LEU A 86 38.24 -15.54 -44.62
CA LEU A 86 37.29 -15.67 -43.52
C LEU A 86 37.11 -14.32 -42.82
N SER A 87 35.86 -13.94 -42.54
CA SER A 87 35.58 -12.86 -41.60
C SER A 87 36.01 -13.25 -40.19
N ASP A 88 36.13 -12.26 -39.31
CA ASP A 88 36.49 -12.47 -37.91
C ASP A 88 35.48 -13.40 -37.22
N ASP A 89 34.18 -13.13 -37.36
CA ASP A 89 33.10 -13.94 -36.78
C ASP A 89 33.10 -15.38 -37.31
N MET A 90 33.28 -15.56 -38.63
CA MET A 90 33.34 -16.89 -39.21
C MET A 90 34.60 -17.65 -38.79
N THR A 91 35.69 -16.95 -38.43
CA THR A 91 36.91 -17.57 -37.93
C THR A 91 36.69 -18.13 -36.52
N VAL A 92 36.05 -17.34 -35.64
CA VAL A 92 35.71 -17.76 -34.26
C VAL A 92 34.69 -18.89 -34.27
N MET A 93 33.63 -18.76 -35.08
CA MET A 93 32.60 -19.80 -35.24
C MET A 93 33.19 -21.14 -35.72
N LEU A 94 34.19 -21.11 -36.62
CA LEU A 94 34.86 -22.32 -37.09
C LEU A 94 35.69 -23.00 -36.00
N VAL A 95 36.34 -22.23 -35.13
CA VAL A 95 37.04 -22.76 -33.96
C VAL A 95 36.05 -23.40 -33.00
N ARG A 96 34.95 -22.69 -32.66
CA ARG A 96 33.91 -23.17 -31.73
C ARG A 96 33.30 -24.50 -32.19
N LYS A 97 32.88 -24.57 -33.47
CA LYS A 97 32.24 -25.76 -34.05
C LYS A 97 33.18 -26.97 -34.17
N ASN A 98 34.49 -26.76 -34.19
CA ASN A 98 35.49 -27.80 -34.43
C ASN A 98 36.52 -27.92 -33.30
N ILE A 99 36.17 -27.47 -32.09
CA ILE A 99 37.09 -27.46 -30.93
C ILE A 99 37.56 -28.87 -30.53
N THR A 100 36.78 -29.89 -30.87
CA THR A 100 37.07 -31.32 -30.64
C THR A 100 38.06 -31.91 -31.65
N LYS A 101 38.46 -31.15 -32.67
CA LYS A 101 39.50 -31.58 -33.62
C LYS A 101 40.89 -31.28 -33.06
N ASP A 102 41.72 -32.32 -32.97
CA ASP A 102 43.05 -32.27 -32.35
C ASP A 102 43.91 -31.08 -32.78
N PHE A 103 43.88 -30.67 -34.06
CA PHE A 103 44.69 -29.56 -34.53
C PHE A 103 44.24 -28.18 -34.00
N ILE A 104 42.95 -28.02 -33.69
CA ILE A 104 42.38 -26.82 -33.05
C ILE A 104 42.56 -26.92 -31.54
N THR A 105 42.25 -28.07 -30.95
CA THR A 105 42.45 -28.32 -29.52
C THR A 105 43.90 -28.07 -29.12
N SER A 106 44.86 -28.62 -29.86
CA SER A 106 46.29 -28.44 -29.62
C SER A 106 46.74 -26.99 -29.79
N PHE A 107 46.13 -26.24 -30.70
CA PHE A 107 46.41 -24.82 -30.88
C PHE A 107 45.97 -23.99 -29.67
N ILE A 108 44.75 -24.23 -29.20
CA ILE A 108 44.18 -23.54 -28.04
C ILE A 108 44.96 -23.91 -26.78
N ILE A 109 45.24 -25.20 -26.53
CA ILE A 109 46.05 -25.65 -25.37
C ILE A 109 47.43 -25.00 -25.39
N LYS A 110 48.10 -24.98 -26.54
CA LYS A 110 49.43 -24.39 -26.65
C LYS A 110 49.42 -22.90 -26.31
N GLN A 111 48.36 -22.20 -26.69
CA GLN A 111 48.20 -20.79 -26.39
C GLN A 111 47.83 -20.53 -24.92
N LEU A 112 47.01 -21.38 -24.31
CA LEU A 112 46.70 -21.35 -22.88
C LEU A 112 47.95 -21.68 -22.03
N ASP A 113 48.76 -22.65 -22.43
CA ASP A 113 50.05 -22.98 -21.79
C ASP A 113 51.01 -21.78 -21.82
N VAL A 114 51.06 -21.03 -22.92
CA VAL A 114 51.87 -19.81 -23.02
C VAL A 114 51.39 -18.75 -22.03
N TRP A 115 50.07 -18.49 -21.98
CA TRP A 115 49.53 -17.51 -21.04
C TRP A 115 49.67 -17.94 -19.57
N ARG A 116 49.55 -19.24 -19.27
CA ARG A 116 49.82 -19.76 -17.91
C ARG A 116 51.26 -19.49 -17.48
N LEU A 117 52.23 -19.79 -18.33
CA LEU A 117 53.65 -19.53 -18.04
C LEU A 117 53.96 -18.03 -17.85
N GLU A 118 53.28 -17.16 -18.61
CA GLU A 118 53.38 -15.71 -18.43
C GLU A 118 52.85 -15.29 -17.05
N ILE A 119 51.69 -15.80 -16.64
CA ILE A 119 51.07 -15.52 -15.34
C ILE A 119 51.96 -16.00 -14.18
N GLU A 120 52.45 -17.25 -14.24
CA GLU A 120 53.35 -17.82 -13.22
C GLU A 120 54.63 -16.97 -13.08
N LYS A 121 55.18 -16.50 -14.21
CA LYS A 121 56.35 -15.63 -14.22
C LYS A 121 56.06 -14.28 -13.57
N TYR A 122 54.88 -13.68 -13.83
CA TYR A 122 54.48 -12.43 -13.20
C TYR A 122 54.27 -12.57 -11.69
N GLN A 123 53.61 -13.64 -11.25
CA GLN A 123 53.41 -13.92 -9.82
C GLN A 123 54.75 -14.04 -9.09
N LYS A 124 55.66 -14.85 -9.64
CA LYS A 124 57.01 -15.01 -9.06
C LYS A 124 57.79 -13.68 -9.02
N MET A 125 57.68 -12.86 -10.06
CA MET A 125 58.31 -11.54 -10.10
C MET A 125 57.78 -10.59 -9.01
N GLN A 126 56.49 -10.67 -8.66
CA GLN A 126 55.90 -9.83 -7.60
C GLN A 126 56.23 -10.37 -6.20
N GLU A 127 56.27 -11.69 -6.03
CA GLU A 127 56.72 -12.31 -4.79
C GLU A 127 58.21 -12.01 -4.50
N ASP A 128 59.07 -12.06 -5.53
CA ASP A 128 60.49 -11.68 -5.42
C ASP A 128 60.69 -10.19 -5.07
N LYS A 129 59.69 -9.32 -5.34
CA LYS A 129 59.67 -7.90 -4.94
C LYS A 129 59.18 -7.69 -3.50
N GLY A 130 58.83 -8.74 -2.78
CA GLY A 130 58.41 -8.70 -1.38
C GLY A 130 56.91 -8.49 -1.15
N GLU A 131 56.09 -8.56 -2.20
CA GLU A 131 54.64 -8.47 -2.08
C GLU A 131 54.03 -9.74 -1.47
N SER A 132 52.96 -9.59 -0.71
CA SER A 132 52.23 -10.75 -0.19
C SER A 132 51.59 -11.57 -1.32
N ARG A 133 51.48 -12.89 -1.13
CA ARG A 133 50.91 -13.82 -2.13
C ARG A 133 49.53 -13.38 -2.65
N SER A 134 48.69 -12.80 -1.79
CA SER A 134 47.37 -12.30 -2.15
C SER A 134 47.41 -11.05 -3.07
N ILE A 135 48.39 -10.16 -2.86
CA ILE A 135 48.61 -8.97 -3.69
C ILE A 135 49.24 -9.37 -5.03
N ALA A 136 50.23 -10.27 -5.01
CA ALA A 136 50.84 -10.83 -6.21
C ALA A 136 49.79 -11.51 -7.12
N LEU A 137 48.83 -12.23 -6.53
CA LEU A 137 47.70 -12.83 -7.25
C LEU A 137 46.82 -11.75 -7.91
N LEU A 138 46.37 -10.73 -7.17
CA LEU A 138 45.53 -9.65 -7.70
C LEU A 138 46.21 -8.88 -8.84
N GLU A 139 47.48 -8.52 -8.68
CA GLU A 139 48.27 -7.86 -9.71
C GLU A 139 48.49 -8.75 -10.94
N SER A 140 48.68 -10.06 -10.74
CA SER A 140 48.81 -11.01 -11.84
C SER A 140 47.53 -11.12 -12.69
N ILE A 141 46.34 -11.06 -12.06
CA ILE A 141 45.07 -11.06 -12.79
C ILE A 141 44.93 -9.78 -13.62
N LEU A 142 45.25 -8.61 -13.06
CA LEU A 142 45.20 -7.32 -13.76
C LEU A 142 46.12 -7.26 -14.99
N GLN A 143 47.31 -7.87 -14.90
CA GLN A 143 48.30 -7.90 -15.99
C GLN A 143 48.10 -9.08 -16.95
N SER A 144 47.21 -10.02 -16.64
CA SER A 144 46.92 -11.18 -17.49
C SER A 144 45.93 -10.86 -18.61
N VAL A 145 45.91 -11.74 -19.62
CA VAL A 145 44.87 -11.73 -20.67
C VAL A 145 43.46 -12.03 -20.16
N PHE A 146 43.31 -12.47 -18.90
CA PHE A 146 42.06 -12.87 -18.27
C PHE A 146 41.48 -11.78 -17.34
N ARG A 147 41.97 -10.54 -17.39
CA ARG A 147 41.48 -9.41 -16.57
C ARG A 147 39.96 -9.22 -16.61
N GLU A 148 39.32 -9.54 -17.73
CA GLU A 148 37.87 -9.40 -17.94
C GLU A 148 37.10 -10.70 -17.63
N ASN A 149 37.79 -11.79 -17.30
CA ASN A 149 37.20 -13.08 -16.99
C ASN A 149 38.03 -13.81 -15.92
N VAL A 150 37.75 -13.48 -14.65
CA VAL A 150 38.46 -13.98 -13.47
C VAL A 150 38.18 -15.48 -13.24
N GLY A 151 36.99 -15.96 -13.61
CA GLY A 151 36.66 -17.38 -13.57
C GLY A 151 37.56 -18.23 -14.46
N LEU A 152 37.82 -17.77 -15.70
CA LEU A 152 38.70 -18.45 -16.64
C LEU A 152 40.17 -18.41 -16.17
N PHE A 153 40.61 -17.33 -15.52
CA PHE A 153 41.94 -17.24 -14.92
C PHE A 153 42.22 -18.40 -13.96
N PHE A 154 41.32 -18.65 -13.00
CA PHE A 154 41.49 -19.71 -12.00
C PHE A 154 41.40 -21.12 -12.60
N LYS A 155 40.56 -21.32 -13.63
CA LYS A 155 40.55 -22.56 -14.42
C LYS A 155 41.89 -22.80 -15.12
N VAL A 156 42.54 -21.74 -15.61
CA VAL A 156 43.80 -21.84 -16.36
C VAL A 156 45.03 -22.06 -15.48
N THR A 157 45.06 -21.43 -14.31
CA THR A 157 46.14 -21.62 -13.32
C THR A 157 45.97 -22.89 -12.48
N GLY A 158 44.78 -23.51 -12.49
CA GLY A 158 44.52 -24.76 -11.78
C GLY A 158 44.28 -24.59 -10.29
N GLU A 159 43.96 -23.38 -9.83
CA GLU A 159 43.63 -23.11 -8.42
C GLU A 159 42.12 -23.31 -8.17
N PRO A 160 41.72 -24.19 -7.24
CA PRO A 160 40.31 -24.42 -6.95
C PRO A 160 39.72 -23.21 -6.22
N CYS A 161 38.70 -22.59 -6.81
CA CYS A 161 38.10 -21.37 -6.29
C CYS A 161 36.58 -21.46 -6.25
N SER A 162 35.94 -21.05 -5.15
CA SER A 162 34.49 -21.04 -5.03
C SER A 162 33.90 -19.84 -5.80
N LYS A 163 32.62 -19.93 -6.20
CA LYS A 163 31.96 -18.84 -6.93
C LYS A 163 31.91 -17.54 -6.12
N GLU A 164 31.79 -17.66 -4.79
CA GLU A 164 31.80 -16.53 -3.85
C GLU A 164 33.17 -15.85 -3.81
N TYR A 165 34.27 -16.62 -3.88
CA TYR A 165 35.62 -16.06 -3.92
C TYR A 165 35.90 -15.36 -5.26
N VAL A 166 35.42 -15.91 -6.38
CA VAL A 166 35.51 -15.25 -7.69
C VAL A 166 34.77 -13.90 -7.67
N ALA A 167 33.54 -13.85 -7.14
CA ALA A 167 32.78 -12.61 -7.03
C ALA A 167 33.47 -11.58 -6.12
N LEU A 168 34.07 -12.02 -5.00
CA LEU A 168 34.84 -11.16 -4.11
C LEU A 168 36.10 -10.61 -4.79
N MET A 169 36.78 -11.43 -5.59
CA MET A 169 37.95 -11.02 -6.37
C MET A 169 37.58 -10.04 -7.49
N GLU A 170 36.46 -10.25 -8.18
CA GLU A 170 35.94 -9.31 -9.19
C GLU A 170 35.62 -7.94 -8.57
N ALA A 171 34.98 -7.92 -7.39
CA ALA A 171 34.73 -6.69 -6.64
C ALA A 171 36.02 -6.01 -6.17
N ALA A 172 36.99 -6.78 -5.66
CA ALA A 172 38.30 -6.26 -5.25
C ALA A 172 39.09 -5.68 -6.44
N LEU A 173 39.03 -6.33 -7.60
CA LEU A 173 39.65 -5.85 -8.83
C LEU A 173 38.99 -4.58 -9.35
N GLN A 174 37.65 -4.46 -9.29
CA GLN A 174 36.97 -3.21 -9.63
C GLN A 174 37.43 -2.06 -8.75
N LEU A 175 37.50 -2.26 -7.43
CA LEU A 175 37.98 -1.25 -6.48
C LEU A 175 39.46 -0.87 -6.74
N LEU A 176 40.32 -1.85 -7.01
CA LEU A 176 41.72 -1.62 -7.38
C LEU A 176 41.86 -0.90 -8.72
N ASN A 177 40.99 -1.20 -9.69
CA ASN A 177 41.02 -0.57 -11.00
C ASN A 177 40.51 0.87 -10.95
N GLU A 178 39.53 1.16 -10.11
CA GLU A 178 39.12 2.53 -9.80
C GLU A 178 40.19 3.29 -9.01
N LYS A 179 40.91 2.61 -8.12
CA LYS A 179 42.04 3.18 -7.38
C LYS A 179 43.21 3.48 -8.33
N LYS A 180 43.56 2.55 -9.23
CA LYS A 180 44.57 2.77 -10.28
C LYS A 180 44.13 3.83 -11.29
N LYS A 181 42.85 3.93 -11.67
CA LYS A 181 42.35 5.06 -12.47
C LYS A 181 42.46 6.40 -11.73
N ARG A 182 42.28 6.42 -10.40
CA ARG A 182 42.50 7.61 -9.56
C ARG A 182 43.99 7.94 -9.38
N GLU A 183 44.86 6.94 -9.34
CA GLU A 183 46.33 7.07 -9.26
C GLU A 183 46.97 7.39 -10.63
N GLU A 184 46.43 6.89 -11.75
CA GLU A 184 46.86 7.21 -13.12
C GLU A 184 46.57 8.68 -13.48
N ILE A 185 45.53 9.30 -12.90
CA ILE A 185 45.27 10.75 -13.00
C ILE A 185 46.32 11.57 -12.22
N SER A 186 47.11 10.96 -11.34
CA SER A 186 48.08 11.64 -10.47
C SER A 186 49.55 11.28 -10.70
N ILE A 187 49.86 10.27 -11.53
CA ILE A 187 51.24 9.80 -11.79
C ILE A 187 51.61 9.87 -13.29
N GLU A 188 51.05 10.84 -14.03
CA GLU A 188 51.57 11.26 -15.35
C GLU A 188 52.41 12.56 -15.26
N THR A 189 52.99 12.81 -14.08
CA THR A 189 54.11 13.72 -13.88
C THR A 189 55.29 12.93 -13.33
N LEU A 190 56.11 12.32 -14.21
CA LEU A 190 57.57 12.12 -14.11
C LEU A 190 58.08 10.82 -14.81
N LYS A 191 58.52 11.02 -16.07
CA LYS A 191 59.74 10.44 -16.74
C LYS A 191 59.70 8.95 -17.14
N SER A 192 60.00 8.58 -18.40
CA SER A 192 61.32 8.67 -19.06
C SER A 192 61.23 8.06 -20.48
N GLU A 193 61.76 8.72 -21.51
CA GLU A 193 63.02 8.38 -22.21
C GLU A 193 63.12 6.93 -22.73
N THR A 194 62.95 6.83 -24.05
CA THR A 194 63.19 5.68 -24.93
C THR A 194 64.68 5.36 -25.08
N GLU A 195 65.03 4.07 -25.12
CA GLU A 195 66.21 3.60 -25.84
C GLU A 195 65.76 2.79 -27.06
N GLU A 196 66.20 3.17 -28.27
CA GLU A 196 66.34 2.21 -29.36
C GLU A 196 67.36 2.70 -30.39
N GLY A 197 68.24 1.79 -30.82
CA GLY A 197 69.25 2.05 -31.84
C GLY A 197 69.73 0.75 -32.48
N VAL A 198 69.05 0.32 -33.54
CA VAL A 198 69.60 -0.63 -34.51
C VAL A 198 70.06 0.15 -35.75
N LYS A 199 71.19 -0.29 -36.31
CA LYS A 199 72.16 0.56 -36.99
C LYS A 199 71.82 0.81 -38.47
N ARG A 200 71.67 2.10 -38.78
CA ARG A 200 72.38 2.84 -39.85
C ARG A 200 71.87 2.81 -41.31
N GLY A 201 70.86 2.03 -41.68
CA GLY A 201 70.10 2.21 -42.94
C GLY A 201 68.78 2.96 -42.74
N GLU A 202 68.13 2.73 -41.60
CA GLU A 202 66.91 3.40 -41.14
C GLU A 202 67.18 4.86 -40.70
N ILE A 203 68.44 5.26 -40.49
CA ILE A 203 68.81 6.56 -39.89
C ILE A 203 68.40 7.77 -40.75
N THR A 204 68.34 7.67 -42.07
CA THR A 204 67.97 8.82 -42.93
C THR A 204 66.46 9.06 -42.97
N GLU A 205 65.64 8.01 -43.09
CA GLU A 205 64.18 8.12 -42.96
C GLU A 205 63.75 8.37 -41.50
N LEU A 206 64.45 7.77 -40.52
CA LEU A 206 64.27 8.09 -39.11
C LEU A 206 64.66 9.54 -38.82
N LYS A 207 65.68 10.13 -39.45
CA LYS A 207 66.02 11.55 -39.24
C LYS A 207 64.91 12.49 -39.70
N GLU A 208 64.26 12.20 -40.83
CA GLU A 208 63.17 13.02 -41.34
C GLU A 208 61.89 12.81 -40.52
N LYS A 209 61.58 11.56 -40.12
CA LYS A 209 60.52 11.26 -39.15
C LYS A 209 60.80 11.87 -37.78
N VAL A 210 62.04 11.84 -37.29
CA VAL A 210 62.45 12.49 -36.03
C VAL A 210 62.32 14.00 -36.13
N LYS A 211 62.60 14.61 -37.28
CA LYS A 211 62.37 16.05 -37.50
C LYS A 211 60.88 16.41 -37.48
N ASN A 212 60.03 15.58 -38.08
CA ASN A 212 58.57 15.75 -38.02
C ASN A 212 58.01 15.47 -36.62
N LEU A 213 58.48 14.42 -35.95
CA LEU A 213 58.09 14.05 -34.59
C LEU A 213 58.59 15.08 -33.57
N THR A 214 59.75 15.71 -33.78
CA THR A 214 60.22 16.81 -32.92
C THR A 214 59.41 18.08 -33.15
N ALA A 215 59.03 18.40 -34.39
CA ALA A 215 58.11 19.52 -34.65
C ALA A 215 56.71 19.26 -34.05
N GLN A 216 56.21 18.02 -34.09
CA GLN A 216 54.98 17.61 -33.40
C GLN A 216 55.14 17.64 -31.89
N LYS A 217 56.27 17.18 -31.34
CA LYS A 217 56.58 17.23 -29.91
C LYS A 217 56.59 18.66 -29.40
N VAL A 218 57.20 19.61 -30.12
CA VAL A 218 57.20 21.03 -29.71
C VAL A 218 55.78 21.63 -29.74
N LYS A 219 54.95 21.26 -30.73
CA LYS A 219 53.54 21.67 -30.75
C LYS A 219 52.76 21.07 -29.57
N LEU A 220 52.92 19.78 -29.33
CA LEU A 220 52.29 19.08 -28.20
C LEU A 220 52.78 19.60 -26.85
N GLU A 221 54.04 19.99 -26.73
CA GLU A 221 54.60 20.63 -25.53
C GLU A 221 54.00 22.03 -25.31
N GLN A 222 53.81 22.81 -26.37
CA GLN A 222 53.11 24.11 -26.30
C GLN A 222 51.63 23.92 -25.92
N GLU A 223 50.95 22.95 -26.53
CA GLU A 223 49.56 22.61 -26.21
C GLU A 223 49.44 22.13 -24.75
N ALA A 224 50.33 21.25 -24.28
CA ALA A 224 50.37 20.79 -22.90
C ALA A 224 50.66 21.93 -21.90
N GLU A 225 51.51 22.90 -22.25
CA GLU A 225 51.76 24.06 -21.40
C GLU A 225 50.53 24.99 -21.34
N THR A 226 49.84 25.21 -22.46
CA THR A 226 48.56 25.96 -22.45
C THR A 226 47.48 25.24 -21.66
N GLU A 227 47.43 23.90 -21.71
CA GLU A 227 46.48 23.09 -20.96
C GLU A 227 46.79 23.11 -19.45
N LYS A 228 48.07 23.08 -19.05
CA LYS A 228 48.48 23.30 -17.66
C LYS A 228 48.10 24.67 -17.14
N GLU A 229 48.30 25.73 -17.94
CA GLU A 229 47.86 27.07 -17.57
C GLU A 229 46.34 27.13 -17.40
N LEU A 230 45.58 26.50 -18.31
CA LEU A 230 44.12 26.40 -18.22
C LEU A 230 43.67 25.61 -16.99
N TYR A 231 44.33 24.50 -16.69
CA TYR A 231 44.06 23.68 -15.50
C TYR A 231 44.33 24.47 -14.22
N SER A 232 45.44 25.21 -14.14
CA SER A 232 45.75 26.08 -12.99
C SER A 232 44.68 27.16 -12.79
N LYS A 233 44.22 27.80 -13.87
CA LYS A 233 43.13 28.80 -13.83
C LYS A 233 41.81 28.16 -13.39
N THR A 234 41.52 26.95 -13.86
CA THR A 234 40.32 26.20 -13.49
C THR A 234 40.36 25.81 -12.01
N GLN A 235 41.51 25.35 -11.51
CA GLN A 235 41.70 24.99 -10.11
C GLN A 235 41.52 26.21 -9.18
N THR A 236 42.05 27.37 -9.56
CA THR A 236 41.83 28.62 -8.80
C THR A 236 40.38 29.11 -8.86
N SER A 237 39.66 28.83 -9.95
CA SER A 237 38.24 29.14 -10.06
C SER A 237 37.41 28.21 -9.18
N LEU A 238 37.76 26.91 -9.15
CA LEU A 238 37.14 25.92 -8.27
C LEU A 238 37.32 26.24 -6.79
N SER A 239 38.51 26.67 -6.38
CA SER A 239 38.75 27.06 -4.98
C SER A 239 37.91 28.29 -4.58
N LYS A 240 37.81 29.29 -5.46
CA LYS A 240 36.95 30.47 -5.24
C LYS A 240 35.47 30.11 -5.16
N LEU A 241 35.00 29.20 -6.02
CA LEU A 241 33.62 28.71 -5.98
C LEU A 241 33.34 27.91 -4.71
N SER A 242 34.29 27.09 -4.25
CA SER A 242 34.17 26.35 -3.00
C SER A 242 34.07 27.28 -1.78
N GLU A 243 34.88 28.34 -1.74
CA GLU A 243 34.83 29.35 -0.68
C GLU A 243 33.48 30.09 -0.70
N ARG A 244 33.02 30.51 -1.89
CA ARG A 244 31.72 31.16 -2.04
C ARG A 244 30.55 30.25 -1.66
N ASN A 245 30.63 28.95 -1.93
CA ASN A 245 29.61 27.99 -1.49
C ASN A 245 29.55 27.89 0.03
N SER A 246 30.69 27.88 0.73
CA SER A 246 30.73 27.85 2.19
C SER A 246 30.15 29.13 2.83
N GLU A 247 30.42 30.30 2.22
CA GLU A 247 29.80 31.56 2.61
C GLU A 247 28.27 31.53 2.43
N LEU A 248 27.80 31.07 1.26
CA LEU A 248 26.38 30.95 0.97
C LEU A 248 25.67 29.97 1.91
N GLU A 249 26.30 28.85 2.27
CA GLU A 249 25.76 27.90 3.25
C GLU A 249 25.59 28.56 4.63
N SER A 250 26.55 29.40 5.04
CA SER A 250 26.49 30.17 6.28
C SER A 250 25.39 31.23 6.25
N GLU A 251 25.25 31.96 5.13
CA GLU A 251 24.16 32.92 4.90
C GLU A 251 22.78 32.22 4.96
N VAL A 252 22.64 31.05 4.32
CA VAL A 252 21.40 30.25 4.36
C VAL A 252 21.07 29.81 5.78
N MET A 253 22.07 29.41 6.58
CA MET A 253 21.84 29.05 7.98
C MET A 253 21.31 30.24 8.79
N LEU A 254 21.89 31.44 8.61
CA LEU A 254 21.45 32.65 9.29
C LEU A 254 20.02 33.04 8.88
N ILE A 255 19.70 32.99 7.59
CA ILE A 255 18.36 33.29 7.08
C ILE A 255 17.34 32.28 7.62
N LYS A 256 17.67 30.98 7.66
CA LYS A 256 16.78 29.96 8.26
C LYS A 256 16.48 30.25 9.73
N LYS A 257 17.47 30.68 10.50
CA LYS A 257 17.28 31.07 11.91
C LYS A 257 16.38 32.30 12.05
N GLN A 258 16.52 33.29 11.17
CA GLN A 258 15.64 34.46 11.16
C GLN A 258 14.21 34.10 10.79
N ILE A 259 14.00 33.24 9.80
CA ILE A 259 12.66 32.77 9.41
C ILE A 259 11.97 32.08 10.59
N GLU A 260 12.69 31.26 11.35
CA GLU A 260 12.11 30.59 12.52
C GLU A 260 11.68 31.58 13.61
N GLN A 261 12.52 32.58 13.88
CA GLN A 261 12.19 33.64 14.86
C GLN A 261 10.98 34.48 14.43
N GLU A 262 10.84 34.78 13.13
CA GLU A 262 9.68 35.50 12.62
C GLU A 262 8.42 34.64 12.64
N ARG A 263 8.51 33.32 12.38
CA ARG A 263 7.37 32.39 12.52
C ARG A 263 6.85 32.33 13.95
N GLU A 264 7.73 32.23 14.95
CA GLU A 264 7.31 32.25 16.36
C GLU A 264 6.61 33.55 16.74
N LYS A 265 7.04 34.70 16.19
CA LYS A 265 6.36 35.99 16.41
C LYS A 265 5.00 36.03 15.74
N GLU A 266 4.90 35.53 14.51
CA GLU A 266 3.64 35.45 13.77
C GLU A 266 2.60 34.61 14.53
N GLU A 267 2.98 33.45 15.05
CA GLU A 267 2.07 32.60 15.85
C GLU A 267 1.57 33.31 17.11
N ARG A 268 2.45 34.03 17.83
CA ARG A 268 2.06 34.80 19.02
C ARG A 268 1.09 35.93 18.68
N LEU A 269 1.38 36.68 17.62
CA LEU A 269 0.51 37.77 17.15
C LEU A 269 -0.83 37.24 16.66
N GLN A 270 -0.85 36.08 15.99
CA GLN A 270 -2.08 35.44 15.53
C GLN A 270 -2.96 35.00 16.71
N ALA A 271 -2.38 34.40 17.75
CA ALA A 271 -3.09 34.02 18.96
C ALA A 271 -3.68 35.24 19.70
N GLU A 272 -2.92 36.33 19.78
CA GLU A 272 -3.38 37.60 20.36
C GLU A 272 -4.53 38.21 19.54
N LEU A 273 -4.41 38.22 18.21
CA LEU A 273 -5.43 38.71 17.31
C LEU A 273 -6.72 37.89 17.40
N ASP A 274 -6.63 36.57 17.52
CA ASP A 274 -7.80 35.70 17.71
C ASP A 274 -8.46 35.91 19.07
N LYS A 275 -7.69 36.22 20.12
CA LYS A 275 -8.24 36.66 21.41
C LYS A 275 -9.01 37.98 21.25
N TYR A 276 -8.45 38.98 20.58
CA TYR A 276 -9.15 40.25 20.32
C TYR A 276 -10.41 40.06 19.48
N ARG A 277 -10.36 39.22 18.43
CA ARG A 277 -11.55 38.87 17.62
C ARG A 277 -12.66 38.26 18.48
N LYS A 278 -12.33 37.39 19.43
CA LYS A 278 -13.32 36.81 20.36
C LYS A 278 -13.95 37.87 21.26
N LEU A 279 -13.15 38.77 21.83
CA LEU A 279 -13.61 39.83 22.72
C LEU A 279 -14.42 40.92 21.99
N SER A 280 -14.07 41.23 20.74
CA SER A 280 -14.77 42.23 19.93
C SER A 280 -16.26 41.92 19.72
N LYS A 281 -16.68 40.66 19.78
CA LYS A 281 -18.09 40.25 19.72
C LYS A 281 -18.93 40.79 20.87
N TYR A 282 -18.28 41.13 21.98
CA TYR A 282 -18.86 41.67 23.19
C TYR A 282 -18.52 43.15 23.38
N CYS A 283 -18.01 43.80 22.32
CA CYS A 283 -17.69 45.22 22.34
C CYS A 283 -18.95 46.03 22.64
N ASP A 284 -18.81 46.95 23.59
CA ASP A 284 -19.82 47.93 23.91
C ASP A 284 -19.66 49.14 22.98
N GLU A 285 -20.28 49.06 21.81
CA GLU A 285 -20.36 50.14 20.82
C GLU A 285 -21.82 50.55 20.58
N GLU A 286 -22.06 51.86 20.46
CA GLU A 286 -23.36 52.39 20.01
C GLU A 286 -23.28 52.66 18.49
N THR A 287 -24.25 52.14 17.72
CA THR A 287 -24.38 52.43 16.28
C THR A 287 -24.79 53.89 16.08
N GLU A 288 -24.05 54.62 15.25
CA GLU A 288 -24.28 56.05 15.02
C GLU A 288 -25.61 56.36 14.30
N GLU A 289 -26.39 57.27 14.89
CA GLU A 289 -27.07 58.32 14.13
C GLU A 289 -26.74 59.66 14.81
N GLN A 290 -25.60 60.26 14.49
CA GLN A 290 -25.45 61.69 14.73
C GLN A 290 -26.47 62.42 13.83
N ARG A 291 -27.52 62.99 14.44
CA ARG A 291 -28.33 64.00 13.77
C ARG A 291 -27.76 65.36 14.14
N GLU A 292 -27.23 66.07 13.16
CA GLU A 292 -26.73 67.46 13.26
C GLU A 292 -27.84 68.48 13.62
N ASP A 293 -29.05 68.04 13.93
CA ASP A 293 -30.23 68.89 14.10
C ASP A 293 -30.31 69.65 15.44
N TYR A 294 -29.45 69.31 16.42
CA TYR A 294 -29.49 69.85 17.78
C TYR A 294 -28.14 70.41 18.25
N GLN A 295 -28.15 71.58 18.89
CA GLN A 295 -26.97 72.28 19.43
C GLN A 295 -26.39 71.62 20.69
N HIS A 296 -27.23 71.04 21.55
CA HIS A 296 -26.83 70.53 22.85
C HIS A 296 -27.47 69.18 23.16
N THR A 297 -26.74 68.32 23.87
CA THR A 297 -27.21 67.04 24.39
C THR A 297 -26.89 66.99 25.88
N SER A 298 -27.91 66.82 26.73
CA SER A 298 -27.74 66.92 28.18
C SER A 298 -28.49 65.83 28.93
N ILE A 299 -27.87 65.33 30.00
CA ILE A 299 -28.53 64.53 31.03
C ILE A 299 -29.35 65.48 31.90
N CYS A 300 -30.64 65.20 32.01
CA CYS A 300 -31.57 66.02 32.78
C CYS A 300 -32.38 65.18 33.77
N GLN A 301 -32.87 65.83 34.82
CA GLN A 301 -33.83 65.26 35.77
C GLN A 301 -35.16 65.99 35.71
N ILE A 302 -36.26 65.24 35.63
CA ILE A 302 -37.62 65.79 35.69
C ILE A 302 -37.90 66.30 37.10
N PHE A 303 -38.36 67.54 37.19
CA PHE A 303 -38.86 68.13 38.42
C PHE A 303 -40.06 69.03 38.13
N THR A 304 -40.95 69.16 39.11
CA THR A 304 -42.09 70.07 39.01
C THR A 304 -41.78 71.40 39.69
N ASP A 305 -41.98 72.51 38.97
CA ASP A 305 -41.95 73.86 39.54
C ASP A 305 -43.33 74.54 39.48
N TYR A 306 -43.42 75.80 39.95
CA TYR A 306 -44.67 76.56 39.97
C TYR A 306 -45.26 76.85 38.57
N ASN A 307 -44.47 76.67 37.50
CA ASN A 307 -44.85 76.83 36.10
C ASN A 307 -45.07 75.48 35.38
N GLY A 308 -45.07 74.36 36.11
CA GLY A 308 -45.29 73.02 35.57
C GLY A 308 -44.05 72.12 35.60
N LYS A 309 -44.10 71.02 34.85
CA LYS A 309 -42.98 70.06 34.77
C LYS A 309 -41.85 70.60 33.90
N LYS A 310 -40.62 70.46 34.37
CA LYS A 310 -39.40 70.90 33.68
C LYS A 310 -38.28 69.88 33.79
N CYS A 311 -37.29 70.03 32.93
CA CYS A 311 -36.06 69.26 32.96
C CYS A 311 -34.94 70.10 33.59
N ARG A 312 -34.40 69.66 34.72
CA ARG A 312 -33.20 70.24 35.32
C ARG A 312 -32.00 69.66 34.62
N ARG A 313 -31.19 70.49 33.99
CA ARG A 313 -29.93 70.08 33.36
C ARG A 313 -28.92 69.70 34.45
N LEU A 314 -28.33 68.52 34.35
CA LEU A 314 -27.40 67.97 35.35
C LEU A 314 -25.99 67.79 34.79
N ALA A 315 -25.88 67.36 33.54
CA ALA A 315 -24.62 67.17 32.85
C ALA A 315 -24.82 67.30 31.34
N ASP A 316 -23.74 67.58 30.63
CA ASP A 316 -23.68 67.67 29.19
C ASP A 316 -22.88 66.54 28.60
N ILE A 317 -23.26 66.14 27.40
CA ILE A 317 -22.61 65.08 26.63
C ILE A 317 -21.95 65.74 25.44
N GLU A 318 -20.62 65.79 25.47
CA GLU A 318 -19.77 66.35 24.42
C GLU A 318 -18.70 65.30 24.08
N ASP A 319 -18.50 65.00 22.80
CA ASP A 319 -17.55 63.97 22.34
C ASP A 319 -17.65 62.63 23.09
N ARG A 320 -18.89 62.18 23.37
CA ARG A 320 -19.22 60.95 24.13
C ARG A 320 -18.73 60.94 25.59
N ARG A 321 -18.34 62.11 26.12
CA ARG A 321 -17.92 62.33 27.50
C ARG A 321 -19.00 63.12 28.26
N ILE A 322 -19.29 62.68 29.47
CA ILE A 322 -20.24 63.32 30.37
C ILE A 322 -19.50 64.35 31.23
N ASN A 323 -19.83 65.62 31.05
CA ASN A 323 -19.30 66.74 31.81
C ASN A 323 -20.39 67.28 32.74
N ARG A 324 -20.11 67.41 34.04
CA ARG A 324 -21.10 67.99 34.97
C ARG A 324 -21.43 69.42 34.57
N PHE A 325 -22.73 69.73 34.51
CA PHE A 325 -23.19 71.09 34.26
C PHE A 325 -23.13 71.86 35.58
N ILE A 326 -22.48 73.02 35.55
CA ILE A 326 -22.40 73.95 36.67
C ILE A 326 -22.89 75.30 36.18
N LYS A 327 -23.99 75.78 36.76
CA LYS A 327 -24.52 77.11 36.48
C LYS A 327 -23.55 78.17 37.01
N ILE A 328 -23.16 79.11 36.14
CA ILE A 328 -22.37 80.28 36.51
C ILE A 328 -23.34 81.35 37.02
N GLU A 329 -23.30 81.66 38.33
CA GLU A 329 -24.25 82.59 38.95
C GLU A 329 -24.04 84.05 38.51
N GLU A 330 -22.86 84.39 37.99
CA GLU A 330 -22.51 85.72 37.47
C GLU A 330 -23.09 85.98 36.06
N GLU A 331 -23.54 84.92 35.37
CA GLU A 331 -24.09 84.99 34.02
C GLU A 331 -25.61 84.79 34.01
N PRO A 332 -26.36 85.45 33.09
CA PRO A 332 -27.79 85.19 32.93
C PRO A 332 -28.09 83.71 32.62
N PRO A 333 -29.24 83.16 33.09
CA PRO A 333 -29.62 81.75 32.87
C PRO A 333 -30.22 81.52 31.48
N TYR A 334 -29.53 82.01 30.45
CA TYR A 334 -29.92 81.97 29.05
C TYR A 334 -28.83 81.25 28.24
N PHE A 335 -29.19 80.77 27.05
CA PHE A 335 -28.32 80.03 26.14
C PHE A 335 -27.62 78.84 26.83
N GLY A 336 -26.29 78.80 26.80
CA GLY A 336 -25.47 77.71 27.37
C GLY A 336 -25.47 77.64 28.90
N ASN A 337 -25.78 78.72 29.63
CA ASN A 337 -25.81 78.74 31.11
C ASN A 337 -27.21 78.43 31.70
N ARG A 338 -28.15 77.98 30.87
CA ARG A 338 -29.51 77.62 31.28
C ARG A 338 -29.55 76.30 32.05
N ASP A 339 -30.01 76.33 33.30
CA ASP A 339 -30.14 75.19 34.20
C ASP A 339 -31.50 74.47 34.11
N LYS A 340 -32.53 75.17 33.61
CA LYS A 340 -33.92 74.69 33.53
C LYS A 340 -34.42 74.72 32.08
N LEU A 341 -34.75 73.54 31.56
CA LEU A 341 -35.31 73.33 30.23
C LEU A 341 -36.82 73.04 30.33
N PRO A 342 -37.65 73.53 29.38
CA PRO A 342 -39.06 73.15 29.32
C PRO A 342 -39.20 71.67 28.92
N LEU A 343 -40.14 70.93 29.50
CA LEU A 343 -40.42 69.56 29.06
C LEU A 343 -41.33 69.60 27.82
N LEU A 344 -40.74 69.54 26.62
CA LEU A 344 -41.49 69.53 25.34
C LEU A 344 -41.76 68.11 24.81
N ASP A 345 -40.93 67.15 25.19
CA ASP A 345 -40.98 65.75 24.72
C ASP A 345 -40.34 64.81 25.74
N GLY A 346 -40.80 63.55 25.80
CA GLY A 346 -40.28 62.50 26.69
C GLY A 346 -41.08 62.22 27.97
N PRO A 347 -40.54 61.36 28.85
CA PRO A 347 -41.21 60.96 30.10
C PRO A 347 -41.42 62.13 31.06
N ASP A 348 -42.56 62.14 31.76
CA ASP A 348 -42.94 63.20 32.69
C ASP A 348 -42.93 62.76 34.17
N THR A 349 -42.37 61.58 34.45
CA THR A 349 -42.26 61.02 35.79
C THR A 349 -41.31 61.84 36.66
N GLU A 350 -41.77 62.31 37.83
CA GLU A 350 -40.96 63.09 38.77
C GLU A 350 -39.67 62.34 39.17
N LYS A 351 -38.54 63.05 39.24
CA LYS A 351 -37.18 62.53 39.50
C LYS A 351 -36.59 61.63 38.42
N PHE A 352 -37.30 61.33 37.33
CA PHE A 352 -36.75 60.57 36.22
C PHE A 352 -35.52 61.25 35.64
N VAL A 353 -34.45 60.49 35.41
CA VAL A 353 -33.19 60.96 34.83
C VAL A 353 -33.09 60.37 33.43
N GLY A 354 -32.88 61.22 32.43
CA GLY A 354 -32.80 60.84 31.02
C GLY A 354 -31.93 61.78 30.21
N ILE A 355 -31.79 61.53 28.92
CA ILE A 355 -30.99 62.32 27.98
C ILE A 355 -31.92 63.07 27.04
N TRP A 356 -31.70 64.36 26.84
CA TRP A 356 -32.44 65.19 25.90
C TRP A 356 -31.49 65.93 24.96
N ASN A 357 -31.84 65.95 23.68
CA ASN A 357 -31.23 66.82 22.70
C ASN A 357 -32.06 68.11 22.65
N TRP A 358 -31.43 69.29 22.66
CA TRP A 358 -32.14 70.56 22.67
C TRP A 358 -31.37 71.65 21.93
N SER A 359 -32.09 72.72 21.55
CA SER A 359 -31.52 73.86 20.83
C SER A 359 -32.25 75.13 21.17
N VAL A 360 -31.49 76.22 21.13
CA VAL A 360 -31.96 77.55 21.48
C VAL A 360 -31.82 78.49 20.30
N ILE A 361 -32.74 79.44 20.22
CA ILE A 361 -32.64 80.57 19.31
C ILE A 361 -32.85 81.87 20.08
N PRO A 362 -32.19 82.97 19.67
CA PRO A 362 -32.39 84.27 20.29
C PRO A 362 -33.85 84.72 20.22
N ASN A 363 -34.32 85.39 21.27
CA ASN A 363 -35.66 85.96 21.31
C ASN A 363 -35.74 87.18 20.38
N TYR A 364 -36.72 87.19 19.47
CA TYR A 364 -36.92 88.28 18.51
C TYR A 364 -37.11 89.67 19.15
N LYS A 365 -37.55 89.74 20.42
CA LYS A 365 -37.76 90.99 21.16
C LYS A 365 -36.54 91.42 22.00
N ASP A 366 -35.67 90.48 22.37
CA ASP A 366 -34.49 90.72 23.22
C ASP A 366 -33.42 89.68 22.89
N SER A 367 -32.40 90.07 22.12
CA SER A 367 -31.33 89.16 21.68
C SER A 367 -30.45 88.64 22.82
N ASN A 368 -30.52 89.24 24.01
CA ASN A 368 -29.81 88.76 25.20
C ASN A 368 -30.56 87.64 25.92
N ARG A 369 -31.76 87.28 25.44
CA ARG A 369 -32.54 86.14 25.92
C ARG A 369 -32.72 85.14 24.81
N ASP A 370 -32.78 83.88 25.17
CA ASP A 370 -33.12 82.79 24.26
C ASP A 370 -34.44 82.12 24.66
N TYR A 371 -34.96 81.30 23.77
CA TYR A 371 -35.92 80.28 24.12
C TYR A 371 -35.53 78.94 23.48
N VAL A 372 -35.87 77.86 24.18
CA VAL A 372 -35.69 76.50 23.67
C VAL A 372 -36.73 76.29 22.56
N ASN A 373 -36.26 76.19 21.32
CA ASN A 373 -37.12 76.04 20.14
C ASN A 373 -37.36 74.58 19.79
N LYS A 374 -36.37 73.73 20.04
CA LYS A 374 -36.47 72.28 19.82
C LYS A 374 -35.94 71.55 21.03
N MET A 375 -36.65 70.52 21.46
CA MET A 375 -36.18 69.57 22.46
C MET A 375 -36.80 68.22 22.17
N GLN A 376 -35.99 67.17 22.27
CA GLN A 376 -36.37 65.80 21.99
C GLN A 376 -35.75 64.86 23.01
N TYR A 377 -36.54 63.91 23.52
CA TYR A 377 -36.02 62.85 24.38
C TYR A 377 -35.20 61.86 23.55
N ASN A 378 -33.97 61.60 24.00
CA ASN A 378 -33.05 60.69 23.33
C ASN A 378 -33.02 59.34 24.05
N SER A 379 -33.81 58.39 23.54
CA SER A 379 -33.83 57.01 24.04
C SER A 379 -32.69 56.14 23.51
N ASN A 380 -31.95 56.62 22.51
CA ASN A 380 -30.91 55.85 21.84
C ASN A 380 -29.59 55.91 22.61
N LEU A 381 -29.23 57.10 23.10
CA LEU A 381 -28.07 57.27 23.98
C LEU A 381 -28.39 56.75 25.38
N LYS A 382 -27.44 56.02 25.97
CA LYS A 382 -27.57 55.49 27.32
C LYS A 382 -26.30 55.79 28.12
N TYR A 383 -26.46 56.43 29.28
CA TYR A 383 -25.37 56.52 30.24
C TYR A 383 -25.21 55.18 30.98
N ILE A 384 -24.01 54.90 31.49
CA ILE A 384 -23.71 53.71 32.28
C ILE A 384 -23.83 54.05 33.76
N GLU A 385 -24.81 53.46 34.45
CA GLU A 385 -24.96 53.58 35.90
C GLU A 385 -23.96 52.63 36.59
N VAL A 386 -23.19 53.11 37.57
CA VAL A 386 -22.20 52.30 38.29
C VAL A 386 -22.76 51.92 39.65
N VAL A 387 -22.84 50.62 39.94
CA VAL A 387 -23.36 50.09 41.21
C VAL A 387 -22.28 49.31 41.91
N GLU A 388 -21.85 49.79 43.07
CA GLU A 388 -20.74 49.23 43.82
C GLU A 388 -21.21 48.29 44.94
N PHE A 389 -20.62 47.10 45.02
CA PHE A 389 -20.82 46.15 46.11
C PHE A 389 -19.57 46.11 46.99
N THR A 390 -19.65 46.72 48.16
CA THR A 390 -18.56 46.75 49.16
C THR A 390 -18.33 45.39 49.83
N GLU A 391 -19.24 44.43 49.61
CA GLU A 391 -19.23 43.08 50.19
C GLU A 391 -18.43 42.09 49.33
N CYS A 392 -18.13 42.44 48.08
CA CYS A 392 -17.50 41.55 47.10
C CYS A 392 -16.05 41.97 46.87
N HIS A 393 -15.18 40.98 46.63
CA HIS A 393 -13.75 41.19 46.37
C HIS A 393 -13.25 40.44 45.13
N SER A 394 -14.15 39.72 44.46
CA SER A 394 -13.87 38.98 43.22
C SER A 394 -15.04 39.05 42.24
N TYR A 395 -14.77 38.66 40.98
CA TYR A 395 -15.82 38.56 39.96
C TYR A 395 -16.82 37.45 40.28
N GLU A 396 -16.38 36.37 40.93
CA GLU A 396 -17.22 35.24 41.33
C GLU A 396 -18.20 35.63 42.44
N GLU A 397 -17.72 36.30 43.50
CA GLU A 397 -18.59 36.82 44.56
C GLU A 397 -19.59 37.84 44.01
N LEU A 398 -19.13 38.72 43.11
CA LEU A 398 -20.00 39.67 42.43
C LEU A 398 -21.09 38.94 41.62
N LEU A 399 -20.71 37.91 40.88
CA LEU A 399 -21.64 37.11 40.07
C LEU A 399 -22.69 36.39 40.92
N GLU A 400 -22.28 35.72 42.00
CA GLU A 400 -23.20 35.06 42.94
C GLU A 400 -24.24 36.04 43.47
N ARG A 401 -23.80 37.26 43.82
CA ARG A 401 -24.70 38.32 44.29
C ARG A 401 -25.68 38.80 43.23
N LEU A 402 -25.30 38.79 41.95
CA LEU A 402 -26.17 39.11 40.82
C LEU A 402 -27.19 38.00 40.52
N ILE A 403 -26.85 36.74 40.79
CA ILE A 403 -27.73 35.58 40.60
C ILE A 403 -28.74 35.47 41.75
N ASP A 404 -28.30 35.67 43.00
CA ASP A 404 -29.09 35.36 44.19
C ASP A 404 -30.06 36.45 44.66
N LYS A 405 -29.81 37.73 44.33
CA LYS A 405 -30.58 38.86 44.89
C LYS A 405 -31.26 39.73 43.83
N ASN A 406 -32.50 40.12 44.14
CA ASN A 406 -33.19 41.19 43.44
C ASN A 406 -32.55 42.54 43.82
N LEU A 407 -31.99 43.24 42.84
CA LEU A 407 -31.31 44.51 43.05
C LEU A 407 -32.32 45.65 43.00
N SER A 408 -32.39 46.47 44.04
CA SER A 408 -33.30 47.63 44.10
C SER A 408 -32.62 48.91 43.62
N CYS A 409 -33.41 49.93 43.27
CA CYS A 409 -32.96 51.31 43.01
C CYS A 409 -32.17 51.56 41.72
N ILE A 410 -32.12 50.61 40.80
CA ILE A 410 -31.48 50.78 39.48
C ILE A 410 -32.51 51.38 38.52
N SER A 411 -32.19 52.51 37.89
CA SER A 411 -33.07 53.12 36.88
C SER A 411 -32.42 53.34 35.52
N GLY A 412 -31.11 53.09 35.40
CA GLY A 412 -30.41 53.06 34.12
C GLY A 412 -30.69 51.76 33.34
N SER A 413 -30.76 51.88 32.01
CA SER A 413 -30.88 50.73 31.10
C SER A 413 -29.57 49.99 30.84
N LYS A 414 -28.45 50.53 31.35
CA LYS A 414 -27.08 50.01 31.20
C LYS A 414 -26.36 50.24 32.53
N VAL A 415 -25.86 49.16 33.12
CA VAL A 415 -25.38 49.14 34.50
C VAL A 415 -24.06 48.40 34.57
N LEU A 416 -23.05 49.00 35.19
CA LEU A 416 -21.78 48.38 35.52
C LEU A 416 -21.80 48.03 37.02
N PHE A 417 -21.87 46.74 37.33
CA PHE A 417 -21.76 46.25 38.70
C PHE A 417 -20.29 46.12 39.05
N VAL A 418 -19.82 46.80 40.09
CA VAL A 418 -18.39 46.88 40.43
C VAL A 418 -18.10 46.46 41.86
N TYR A 419 -16.85 46.07 42.09
CA TYR A 419 -16.24 45.92 43.40
C TYR A 419 -14.87 46.60 43.43
N GLN A 420 -14.41 46.98 44.62
CA GLN A 420 -13.14 47.68 44.79
C GLN A 420 -11.96 46.71 44.68
N MET A 421 -11.03 46.96 43.76
CA MET A 421 -9.79 46.16 43.63
C MET A 421 -8.61 46.83 44.35
N THR A 422 -8.41 48.12 44.12
CA THR A 422 -7.39 48.97 44.76
C THR A 422 -7.98 50.35 45.04
N GLU A 423 -7.33 51.25 45.77
CA GLU A 423 -7.89 52.59 46.08
C GLU A 423 -8.37 53.38 44.85
N ASN A 424 -7.72 53.21 43.69
CA ASN A 424 -8.01 53.97 42.47
C ASN A 424 -8.63 53.14 41.33
N GLN A 425 -8.78 51.82 41.50
CA GLN A 425 -9.33 50.95 40.45
C GLN A 425 -10.46 50.07 40.95
N VAL A 426 -11.52 50.00 40.15
CA VAL A 426 -12.67 49.14 40.37
C VAL A 426 -12.86 48.19 39.19
N ASN A 427 -13.18 46.95 39.51
CA ASN A 427 -13.46 45.90 38.54
C ASN A 427 -14.97 45.67 38.46
N GLY A 428 -15.50 45.40 37.27
CA GLY A 428 -16.94 45.22 37.13
C GLY A 428 -17.42 44.48 35.91
N LEU A 429 -18.70 44.10 36.00
CA LEU A 429 -19.45 43.38 34.99
C LEU A 429 -20.50 44.30 34.37
N LEU A 430 -20.44 44.47 33.05
CA LEU A 430 -21.38 45.33 32.32
C LEU A 430 -22.62 44.54 31.94
N CYS A 431 -23.79 45.05 32.32
CA CYS A 431 -25.08 44.46 32.07
C CYS A 431 -26.03 45.49 31.45
N GLY A 432 -26.69 45.15 30.34
CA GLY A 432 -27.69 46.00 29.69
C GLY A 432 -29.11 45.43 29.76
N THR A 433 -30.01 45.99 28.96
CA THR A 433 -31.39 45.47 28.79
C THR A 433 -31.46 44.08 28.16
N ARG A 434 -30.37 43.64 27.52
CA ARG A 434 -30.26 42.29 26.95
C ARG A 434 -30.05 41.25 28.04
N GLU A 435 -29.25 41.57 29.05
CA GLU A 435 -28.86 40.67 30.14
C GLU A 435 -29.78 40.79 31.36
N LEU A 436 -30.40 41.96 31.58
CA LEU A 436 -31.21 42.25 32.77
C LEU A 436 -32.71 42.26 32.49
N GLU A 437 -33.49 41.79 33.47
CA GLU A 437 -34.94 41.89 33.56
C GLU A 437 -35.32 42.94 34.62
N PHE A 438 -36.10 43.95 34.21
CA PHE A 438 -36.59 45.02 35.08
C PHE A 438 -38.04 44.72 35.48
N CYS A 439 -38.27 44.40 36.75
CA CYS A 439 -39.56 43.97 37.29
C CYS A 439 -39.94 44.80 38.53
N ASN A 440 -41.00 45.60 38.45
CA ASN A 440 -41.65 46.29 39.59
C ASN A 440 -40.68 46.86 40.66
N GLY A 441 -39.67 47.64 40.24
CA GLY A 441 -38.73 48.32 41.15
C GLY A 441 -37.47 47.53 41.52
N TYR A 442 -37.32 46.31 41.01
CA TYR A 442 -36.11 45.49 41.16
C TYR A 442 -35.58 45.00 39.81
N VAL A 443 -34.29 44.69 39.77
CA VAL A 443 -33.56 44.20 38.60
C VAL A 443 -32.95 42.84 38.92
N ARG A 444 -33.06 41.90 37.97
CA ARG A 444 -32.46 40.57 38.05
C ARG A 444 -31.73 40.20 36.76
N LEU A 445 -30.71 39.35 36.86
CA LEU A 445 -30.07 38.75 35.69
C LEU A 445 -31.01 37.73 35.04
N LYS A 446 -31.11 37.74 33.70
CA LYS A 446 -31.93 36.75 32.99
C LYS A 446 -31.28 35.37 33.07
N LYS A 447 -32.12 34.33 33.15
CA LYS A 447 -31.66 32.93 33.28
C LYS A 447 -30.87 32.41 32.07
N ASN A 448 -31.05 33.03 30.89
CA ASN A 448 -30.42 32.65 29.63
C ASN A 448 -29.13 33.45 29.34
N VAL A 449 -28.59 34.19 30.31
CA VAL A 449 -27.30 34.86 30.19
C VAL A 449 -26.21 33.87 30.61
N TYR A 450 -25.27 33.63 29.69
CA TYR A 450 -24.19 32.67 29.89
C TYR A 450 -22.83 33.34 30.07
N ILE A 451 -22.69 34.59 29.60
CA ILE A 451 -21.43 35.32 29.53
C ILE A 451 -21.68 36.78 29.87
N LEU A 452 -20.80 37.38 30.67
CA LEU A 452 -20.80 38.80 31.00
C LEU A 452 -19.43 39.45 30.69
N PRO A 453 -19.39 40.65 30.07
CA PRO A 453 -18.15 41.37 29.80
C PRO A 453 -17.50 41.93 31.09
N GLN A 454 -16.18 41.78 31.22
CA GLN A 454 -15.37 42.30 32.33
C GLN A 454 -14.65 43.60 31.94
N TYR A 455 -14.66 44.56 32.85
CA TYR A 455 -13.96 45.83 32.71
C TYR A 455 -13.30 46.26 34.02
N THR A 456 -12.14 46.89 33.90
CA THR A 456 -11.51 47.66 34.98
C THR A 456 -11.57 49.13 34.62
N ILE A 457 -12.06 49.96 35.54
CA ILE A 457 -12.15 51.41 35.37
C ILE A 457 -11.49 52.14 36.53
N ASP A 458 -11.06 53.37 36.26
CA ASP A 458 -10.53 54.28 37.28
C ASP A 458 -11.69 54.82 38.13
N SER A 459 -11.55 54.82 39.45
CA SER A 459 -12.53 55.40 40.38
C SER A 459 -12.80 56.88 40.07
N GLY A 460 -11.80 57.61 39.54
CA GLY A 460 -11.90 59.00 39.11
C GLY A 460 -12.79 59.21 37.89
N ASP A 461 -13.03 58.18 37.07
CA ASP A 461 -13.95 58.24 35.94
C ASP A 461 -15.42 57.98 36.33
N VAL A 462 -15.71 57.83 37.63
CA VAL A 462 -17.08 57.75 38.15
C VAL A 462 -17.51 59.10 38.71
N ILE A 463 -18.64 59.61 38.22
CA ILE A 463 -19.23 60.88 38.66
C ILE A 463 -20.59 60.65 39.32
N GLU A 464 -20.84 61.35 40.42
CA GLU A 464 -22.16 61.33 41.08
C GLU A 464 -23.09 62.40 40.49
N ILE A 465 -24.26 62.01 40.00
CA ILE A 465 -25.27 62.90 39.43
C ILE A 465 -26.64 62.50 39.98
N ALA A 466 -27.35 63.45 40.61
CA ALA A 466 -28.68 63.23 41.21
C ALA A 466 -28.77 61.99 42.13
N GLY A 467 -27.72 61.74 42.93
CA GLY A 467 -27.63 60.60 43.86
C GLY A 467 -27.29 59.26 43.20
N LYS A 468 -26.86 59.27 41.92
CA LYS A 468 -26.44 58.10 41.17
C LYS A 468 -24.97 58.20 40.78
N LYS A 469 -24.22 57.10 40.86
CA LYS A 469 -22.87 57.00 40.29
C LYS A 469 -23.01 56.66 38.79
N ILE A 470 -22.36 57.44 37.94
CA ILE A 470 -22.40 57.32 36.47
C ILE A 470 -20.96 57.27 35.96
N TYR A 471 -20.69 56.39 35.00
CA TYR A 471 -19.39 56.35 34.34
C TYR A 471 -19.25 57.50 33.34
N ARG A 472 -18.08 58.15 33.30
CA ARG A 472 -17.84 59.40 32.56
C ARG A 472 -17.98 59.26 31.04
N TYR A 473 -17.84 58.07 30.49
CA TYR A 473 -17.98 57.81 29.05
C TYR A 473 -19.27 57.02 28.76
N LEU A 474 -19.87 57.23 27.59
CA LEU A 474 -21.11 56.53 27.22
C LEU A 474 -20.91 55.04 26.92
N ASN A 475 -19.69 54.66 26.58
CA ASN A 475 -19.33 53.30 26.21
C ASN A 475 -17.99 52.87 26.82
N MET A 476 -17.79 51.55 26.87
CA MET A 476 -16.60 50.93 27.48
C MET A 476 -15.69 50.27 26.44
N GLY A 477 -16.12 50.18 25.17
CA GLY A 477 -15.36 49.57 24.09
C GLY A 477 -15.23 48.05 24.24
N ILE A 478 -14.08 47.50 23.82
CA ILE A 478 -13.82 46.05 23.87
C ILE A 478 -13.53 45.65 25.33
N PRO A 479 -14.20 44.63 25.87
CA PRO A 479 -13.94 44.17 27.23
C PRO A 479 -12.55 43.56 27.36
N GLN A 480 -11.98 43.65 28.57
CA GLN A 480 -10.66 43.08 28.87
C GLN A 480 -10.71 41.55 28.89
N ASN A 481 -11.83 41.01 29.36
CA ASN A 481 -12.11 39.59 29.40
C ASN A 481 -13.63 39.33 29.48
N ILE A 482 -14.03 38.07 29.48
CA ILE A 482 -15.42 37.63 29.65
C ILE A 482 -15.53 36.69 30.84
N LEU A 483 -16.55 36.91 31.69
CA LEU A 483 -16.90 36.02 32.79
C LEU A 483 -17.97 35.03 32.32
N GLN A 484 -17.75 33.75 32.59
CA GLN A 484 -18.77 32.71 32.36
C GLN A 484 -19.74 32.70 33.55
N VAL A 485 -21.01 32.95 33.27
CA VAL A 485 -22.09 32.98 34.29
C VAL A 485 -22.47 31.57 34.71
N LYS A 486 -22.34 30.61 33.79
CA LYS A 486 -22.64 29.19 33.97
C LYS A 486 -21.50 28.37 33.38
N SER A 487 -21.30 27.16 33.90
CA SER A 487 -20.29 26.28 33.33
C SER A 487 -20.66 25.93 31.87
N PRO A 488 -19.69 25.78 30.95
CA PRO A 488 -19.99 25.42 29.56
C PRO A 488 -20.84 24.15 29.44
N LEU A 489 -20.66 23.20 30.37
CA LEU A 489 -21.42 21.95 30.41
C LEU A 489 -22.84 22.12 30.92
N GLU A 490 -23.06 22.99 31.91
CA GLU A 490 -24.41 23.37 32.33
C GLU A 490 -25.16 24.04 31.17
N VAL A 491 -24.49 24.93 30.43
CA VAL A 491 -25.06 25.58 29.24
C VAL A 491 -25.39 24.56 28.15
N VAL A 492 -24.51 23.61 27.88
CA VAL A 492 -24.76 22.52 26.91
C VAL A 492 -25.95 21.68 27.37
N LYS A 493 -25.99 21.23 28.63
CA LYS A 493 -27.10 20.48 29.22
C LYS A 493 -28.42 21.25 29.04
N GLU A 494 -28.45 22.53 29.39
CA GLU A 494 -29.65 23.37 29.26
C GLU A 494 -30.09 23.51 27.80
N ILE A 495 -29.15 23.69 26.87
CA ILE A 495 -29.43 23.75 25.42
C ILE A 495 -29.97 22.42 24.90
N VAL A 496 -29.38 21.30 25.29
CA VAL A 496 -29.79 19.95 24.88
C VAL A 496 -31.18 19.65 25.41
N VAL A 497 -31.43 19.88 26.71
CA VAL A 497 -32.76 19.73 27.34
C VAL A 497 -33.81 20.61 26.64
N ARG A 498 -33.47 21.87 26.32
CA ARG A 498 -34.36 22.80 25.62
C ARG A 498 -34.68 22.35 24.19
N ARG A 499 -33.73 21.72 23.49
CA ARG A 499 -33.90 21.24 22.10
C ARG A 499 -34.56 19.87 22.03
N ALA A 500 -34.38 19.03 23.04
CA ALA A 500 -35.01 17.73 23.21
C ALA A 500 -36.47 17.87 23.68
N THR A 501 -37.26 18.66 22.94
CA THR A 501 -38.68 18.85 23.24
C THR A 501 -39.44 17.56 22.96
N SER A 502 -40.54 17.36 23.68
CA SER A 502 -41.32 16.12 23.56
C SER A 502 -41.88 15.93 22.14
N ALA A 503 -42.11 17.02 21.40
CA ALA A 503 -42.53 16.96 20.00
C ALA A 503 -41.43 16.44 19.07
N ARG A 504 -40.18 16.90 19.28
CA ARG A 504 -39.03 16.51 18.44
C ARG A 504 -38.60 15.08 18.70
N LEU A 505 -38.63 14.64 19.96
CA LEU A 505 -38.33 13.26 20.34
C LEU A 505 -39.38 12.28 19.78
N ARG A 506 -40.67 12.66 19.77
CA ARG A 506 -41.73 11.86 19.15
C ARG A 506 -41.65 11.80 17.62
N GLN A 507 -41.21 12.88 16.96
CA GLN A 507 -40.93 12.85 15.52
C GLN A 507 -39.81 11.87 15.15
N GLY A 508 -38.89 11.59 16.09
CA GLY A 508 -37.85 10.56 15.95
C GLY A 508 -38.31 9.14 16.31
N GLY A 509 -39.61 8.90 16.53
CA GLY A 509 -40.16 7.56 16.76
C GLY A 509 -40.32 7.14 18.22
N LEU A 510 -39.93 7.97 19.20
CA LEU A 510 -40.10 7.64 20.63
C LEU A 510 -41.58 7.72 21.06
N SER A 511 -42.03 6.77 21.87
CA SER A 511 -43.35 6.80 22.50
C SER A 511 -43.46 7.90 23.57
N ILE A 512 -44.69 8.18 24.03
CA ILE A 512 -44.95 9.20 25.06
C ILE A 512 -44.23 8.89 26.37
N LYS A 513 -44.16 7.61 26.78
CA LYS A 513 -43.49 7.18 28.02
C LYS A 513 -41.97 7.25 27.88
N GLU A 514 -41.41 6.83 26.76
CA GLU A 514 -39.97 6.92 26.48
C GLU A 514 -39.53 8.38 26.37
N THR A 515 -40.35 9.25 25.77
CA THR A 515 -40.09 10.69 25.72
C THR A 515 -40.06 11.30 27.13
N GLN A 516 -40.96 10.89 28.02
CA GLN A 516 -40.96 11.34 29.42
C GLN A 516 -39.75 10.80 30.18
N HIS A 517 -39.37 9.55 29.96
CA HIS A 517 -38.20 8.93 30.58
C HIS A 517 -36.89 9.57 30.12
N CYS A 518 -36.69 9.78 28.82
CA CYS A 518 -35.54 10.49 28.28
C CYS A 518 -35.48 11.93 28.76
N GLN A 519 -36.62 12.64 28.86
CA GLN A 519 -36.62 14.00 29.41
C GLN A 519 -36.34 14.06 30.90
N ALA A 520 -36.76 13.06 31.68
CA ALA A 520 -36.41 12.94 33.10
C ALA A 520 -34.92 12.66 33.25
N PHE A 521 -34.40 11.68 32.51
CA PHE A 521 -32.97 11.32 32.48
C PHE A 521 -32.08 12.52 32.11
N LEU A 522 -32.38 13.24 31.03
CA LEU A 522 -31.60 14.42 30.61
C LEU A 522 -31.62 15.56 31.66
N LYS A 523 -32.67 15.64 32.48
CA LYS A 523 -32.74 16.62 33.58
C LYS A 523 -31.97 16.14 34.82
N GLU A 524 -31.94 14.83 35.07
CA GLU A 524 -31.28 14.18 36.20
C GLU A 524 -29.76 14.02 36.03
N LEU A 525 -29.22 14.20 34.82
CA LEU A 525 -27.77 14.21 34.58
C LEU A 525 -27.07 15.26 35.48
N PRO A 526 -26.09 14.88 36.32
CA PRO A 526 -25.40 15.82 37.19
C PRO A 526 -24.60 16.88 36.39
N GLU A 527 -24.49 18.09 36.94
CA GLU A 527 -23.83 19.25 36.30
C GLU A 527 -22.32 19.31 36.53
N LYS A 528 -21.82 18.57 37.53
CA LYS A 528 -20.39 18.37 37.76
C LYS A 528 -19.88 17.29 36.81
N THR A 529 -18.75 17.54 36.17
CA THR A 529 -18.08 16.52 35.36
C THR A 529 -17.74 15.32 36.23
N MET A 530 -18.07 14.10 35.80
CA MET A 530 -17.61 12.88 36.45
C MET A 530 -16.08 12.86 36.66
N TYR A 531 -15.33 13.59 35.82
CA TYR A 531 -13.89 13.81 35.98
C TYR A 531 -13.52 14.46 37.32
N GLN A 532 -14.20 15.53 37.73
CA GLN A 532 -13.92 16.21 39.00
C GLN A 532 -14.27 15.33 40.21
N GLU A 533 -15.33 14.53 40.11
CA GLU A 533 -15.69 13.58 41.17
C GLU A 533 -14.68 12.43 41.29
N ILE A 534 -14.10 11.98 40.18
CA ILE A 534 -13.03 10.95 40.16
C ILE A 534 -11.70 11.54 40.68
N ILE A 535 -11.36 12.77 40.28
CA ILE A 535 -10.17 13.50 40.77
C ILE A 535 -10.26 13.70 42.28
N ASP A 536 -11.39 14.17 42.80
CA ASP A 536 -11.57 14.43 44.23
C ASP A 536 -11.63 13.14 45.06
N ALA A 537 -12.14 12.03 44.49
CA ALA A 537 -12.25 10.75 45.19
C ALA A 537 -10.94 9.92 45.18
N TYR A 538 -10.10 10.08 44.16
CA TYR A 538 -8.87 9.29 43.99
C TYR A 538 -7.57 10.11 44.01
N GLU A 539 -7.65 11.43 44.24
CA GLU A 539 -6.52 12.38 44.19
C GLU A 539 -5.67 12.21 42.91
N CYS A 540 -6.31 11.93 41.77
CA CYS A 540 -5.63 11.65 40.51
C CYS A 540 -5.59 12.86 39.57
N THR A 541 -4.70 12.83 38.57
CA THR A 541 -4.60 13.92 37.59
C THR A 541 -5.77 13.89 36.61
N GLU A 542 -6.09 15.03 35.98
CA GLU A 542 -7.21 15.15 35.03
C GLU A 542 -7.13 14.12 33.88
N LYS A 543 -5.91 13.79 33.46
CA LYS A 543 -5.64 12.79 32.42
C LYS A 543 -5.89 11.35 32.88
N GLU A 544 -5.59 11.04 34.14
CA GLU A 544 -5.86 9.72 34.73
C GLU A 544 -7.37 9.54 34.98
N ALA A 545 -8.07 10.59 35.42
CA ALA A 545 -9.52 10.58 35.52
C ALA A 545 -10.21 10.39 34.16
N GLU A 546 -9.63 10.97 33.10
CA GLU A 546 -10.07 10.76 31.71
C GLU A 546 -9.86 9.31 31.24
N GLU A 547 -8.72 8.70 31.57
CA GLU A 547 -8.45 7.28 31.29
C GLU A 547 -9.40 6.35 32.06
N TYR A 548 -9.66 6.61 33.35
CA TYR A 548 -10.58 5.80 34.15
C TYR A 548 -12.01 5.88 33.64
N LEU A 549 -12.49 7.07 33.30
CA LEU A 549 -13.83 7.22 32.74
C LEU A 549 -13.93 6.60 31.34
N SER A 550 -12.89 6.75 30.51
CA SER A 550 -12.85 6.13 29.18
C SER A 550 -12.80 4.61 29.25
N ALA A 551 -12.09 4.05 30.23
CA ALA A 551 -12.08 2.62 30.51
C ALA A 551 -13.46 2.14 31.00
N PHE A 552 -14.10 2.90 31.89
CA PHE A 552 -15.46 2.60 32.34
C PHE A 552 -16.48 2.70 31.21
N ILE A 553 -16.41 3.71 30.32
CA ILE A 553 -17.30 3.84 29.17
C ILE A 553 -17.07 2.68 28.20
N LYS A 554 -15.82 2.30 27.91
CA LYS A 554 -15.54 1.08 27.12
C LYS A 554 -16.11 -0.18 27.76
N GLN A 555 -16.06 -0.26 29.09
CA GLN A 555 -16.62 -1.37 29.84
C GLN A 555 -18.16 -1.33 29.84
N ALA A 556 -18.79 -0.16 29.99
CA ALA A 556 -20.23 0.06 29.91
C ALA A 556 -20.77 -0.20 28.50
N ASP A 557 -20.06 0.23 27.46
CA ASP A 557 -20.37 -0.08 26.06
C ASP A 557 -20.21 -1.58 25.78
N SER A 558 -19.29 -2.27 26.46
CA SER A 558 -19.22 -3.74 26.41
C SER A 558 -20.41 -4.45 27.09
N TYR A 559 -21.10 -3.77 28.02
CA TYR A 559 -22.35 -4.23 28.63
C TYR A 559 -23.59 -3.83 27.82
N LEU A 560 -23.48 -2.82 26.93
CA LEU A 560 -24.59 -2.28 26.14
C LEU A 560 -24.58 -2.74 24.67
N SER A 561 -23.56 -3.48 24.23
CA SER A 561 -23.54 -4.13 22.92
C SER A 561 -24.37 -5.41 22.92
N GLU A 562 -25.52 -5.35 22.25
CA GLU A 562 -26.33 -6.42 21.63
C GLU A 562 -26.59 -7.76 22.35
N ASN A 563 -26.32 -7.94 23.65
CA ASN A 563 -26.70 -9.19 24.34
C ASN A 563 -27.17 -9.11 25.80
N ASP A 564 -27.37 -7.94 26.41
CA ASP A 564 -27.79 -7.86 27.82
C ASP A 564 -29.13 -7.14 28.05
N ILE A 565 -30.20 -7.70 27.47
CA ILE A 565 -31.48 -7.76 28.19
C ILE A 565 -31.67 -9.22 28.54
N ASP A 566 -31.71 -9.52 29.83
CA ASP A 566 -31.83 -10.87 30.37
C ASP A 566 -33.00 -11.61 29.69
N MET A 567 -32.65 -12.44 28.69
CA MET A 567 -33.58 -13.17 27.82
C MET A 567 -34.41 -14.16 28.65
N GLU A 568 -33.92 -14.52 29.84
CA GLU A 568 -34.60 -15.34 30.83
C GLU A 568 -35.74 -14.57 31.53
N THR A 569 -35.58 -13.26 31.73
CA THR A 569 -36.61 -12.40 32.35
C THR A 569 -37.73 -12.05 31.36
N LEU A 570 -37.40 -11.77 30.09
CA LEU A 570 -38.39 -11.64 29.01
C LEU A 570 -39.02 -12.98 28.66
N GLY A 571 -38.24 -14.07 28.63
CA GLY A 571 -38.72 -15.44 28.45
C GLY A 571 -39.74 -15.82 29.51
N ALA A 572 -39.46 -15.58 30.79
CA ALA A 572 -40.38 -15.85 31.89
C ALA A 572 -41.65 -14.97 31.86
N ALA A 573 -41.55 -13.71 31.40
CA ALA A 573 -42.71 -12.83 31.25
C ALA A 573 -43.61 -13.23 30.08
N VAL A 574 -43.01 -13.71 28.98
CA VAL A 574 -43.70 -14.20 27.77
C VAL A 574 -44.32 -15.58 28.04
N GLU A 575 -43.61 -16.50 28.69
CA GLU A 575 -44.12 -17.83 29.08
C GLU A 575 -45.33 -17.77 30.02
N ARG A 576 -45.40 -16.75 30.89
CA ARG A 576 -46.54 -16.55 31.80
C ARG A 576 -47.80 -16.04 31.11
N ASN A 577 -47.73 -15.59 29.86
CA ASN A 577 -48.87 -15.08 29.10
C ASN A 577 -49.07 -15.86 27.80
N ALA A 578 -49.70 -17.04 27.91
CA ALA A 578 -49.95 -17.96 26.81
C ALA A 578 -50.67 -17.31 25.61
N GLU A 579 -51.54 -16.32 25.85
CA GLU A 579 -52.27 -15.62 24.80
C GLU A 579 -51.36 -14.70 23.99
N LEU A 580 -50.39 -14.05 24.64
CA LEU A 580 -49.39 -13.22 23.98
C LEU A 580 -48.43 -14.08 23.15
N VAL A 581 -48.00 -15.24 23.67
CA VAL A 581 -47.15 -16.19 22.92
C VAL A 581 -47.85 -16.68 21.67
N ARG A 582 -49.13 -17.07 21.78
CA ARG A 582 -49.92 -17.54 20.63
C ARG A 582 -50.00 -16.47 19.55
N ARG A 583 -50.29 -15.22 19.95
CA ARG A 583 -50.47 -14.11 19.01
C ARG A 583 -49.16 -13.66 18.36
N CYS A 584 -48.05 -13.66 19.10
CA CYS A 584 -46.73 -13.39 18.55
C CYS A 584 -46.29 -14.51 17.59
N LYS A 585 -46.55 -15.78 17.92
CA LYS A 585 -46.26 -16.90 17.01
C LYS A 585 -47.12 -16.86 15.76
N GLU A 586 -48.39 -16.48 15.84
CA GLU A 586 -49.27 -16.32 14.68
C GLU A 586 -48.81 -15.18 13.78
N LEU A 587 -48.48 -14.02 14.34
CA LEU A 587 -47.97 -12.88 13.56
C LEU A 587 -46.61 -13.19 12.93
N LEU A 588 -45.69 -13.81 13.67
CA LEU A 588 -44.41 -14.24 13.13
C LEU A 588 -44.57 -15.33 12.06
N LEU A 589 -45.56 -16.21 12.19
CA LEU A 589 -45.85 -17.23 11.16
C LEU A 589 -46.42 -16.58 9.90
N GLU A 590 -47.33 -15.61 10.03
CA GLU A 590 -47.88 -14.87 8.90
C GLU A 590 -46.82 -14.04 8.19
N ASP A 591 -45.98 -13.31 8.93
CA ASP A 591 -44.90 -12.50 8.36
C ASP A 591 -43.82 -13.39 7.74
N TRP A 592 -43.41 -14.49 8.39
CA TRP A 592 -42.48 -15.45 7.82
C TRP A 592 -43.03 -16.13 6.57
N GLN A 593 -44.31 -16.50 6.54
CA GLN A 593 -44.96 -17.07 5.36
C GLN A 593 -45.04 -16.08 4.22
N LYS A 594 -45.25 -14.79 4.51
CA LYS A 594 -45.32 -13.74 3.50
C LYS A 594 -43.94 -13.43 2.91
N GLU A 595 -42.94 -13.27 3.75
CA GLU A 595 -41.55 -13.00 3.35
C GLU A 595 -40.89 -14.19 2.63
N ASN A 596 -41.24 -15.43 3.00
CA ASN A 596 -40.69 -16.62 2.38
C ASN A 596 -41.65 -17.29 1.38
N SER A 597 -42.73 -16.61 0.99
CA SER A 597 -43.74 -17.14 0.06
C SER A 597 -43.13 -17.53 -1.30
N GLU A 598 -42.28 -16.68 -1.88
CA GLU A 598 -41.57 -16.98 -3.14
C GLU A 598 -40.59 -18.15 -2.97
N LYS A 599 -39.85 -18.21 -1.86
CA LYS A 599 -38.93 -19.32 -1.58
C LYS A 599 -39.66 -20.64 -1.38
N LEU A 600 -40.82 -20.62 -0.72
CA LEU A 600 -41.67 -21.80 -0.55
C LEU A 600 -42.25 -22.27 -1.89
N LEU A 601 -42.64 -21.34 -2.76
CA LEU A 601 -43.17 -21.66 -4.09
C LEU A 601 -42.08 -22.23 -5.00
N MET A 602 -40.89 -21.64 -5.01
CA MET A 602 -39.71 -22.18 -5.71
C MET A 602 -39.31 -23.56 -5.17
N ALA A 603 -39.30 -23.74 -3.84
CA ALA A 603 -38.99 -25.02 -3.22
C ALA A 603 -40.06 -26.10 -3.52
N GLN A 604 -41.34 -25.71 -3.62
CA GLN A 604 -42.41 -26.62 -4.04
C GLN A 604 -42.30 -27.00 -5.52
N GLU A 605 -41.99 -26.06 -6.41
CA GLU A 605 -41.77 -26.35 -7.83
C GLU A 605 -40.56 -27.26 -8.06
N GLU A 606 -39.44 -27.00 -7.37
CA GLU A 606 -38.27 -27.88 -7.42
C GLU A 606 -38.57 -29.25 -6.79
N LEU A 607 -39.34 -29.32 -5.70
CA LEU A 607 -39.78 -30.60 -5.13
C LEU A 607 -40.67 -31.37 -6.12
N GLU A 608 -41.60 -30.72 -6.81
CA GLU A 608 -42.45 -31.37 -7.81
C GLU A 608 -41.64 -31.83 -9.03
N LYS A 609 -40.63 -31.07 -9.44
CA LYS A 609 -39.71 -31.43 -10.53
C LYS A 609 -38.84 -32.63 -10.14
N VAL A 610 -38.27 -32.64 -8.94
CA VAL A 610 -37.51 -33.77 -8.39
C VAL A 610 -38.42 -34.99 -8.22
N GLN A 611 -39.65 -34.82 -7.75
CA GLN A 611 -40.61 -35.93 -7.63
C GLN A 611 -41.06 -36.48 -8.99
N ARG A 612 -41.13 -35.66 -10.04
CA ARG A 612 -41.38 -36.13 -11.41
C ARG A 612 -40.18 -36.92 -11.94
N ALA A 613 -38.97 -36.37 -11.83
CA ALA A 613 -37.75 -37.06 -12.21
C ALA A 613 -37.56 -38.39 -11.45
N ALA A 614 -37.84 -38.40 -10.14
CA ALA A 614 -37.77 -39.62 -9.33
C ALA A 614 -38.83 -40.67 -9.72
N ARG A 615 -40.01 -40.24 -10.20
CA ARG A 615 -41.03 -41.15 -10.75
C ARG A 615 -40.57 -41.73 -12.09
N GLU A 616 -40.07 -40.90 -12.99
CA GLU A 616 -39.52 -41.33 -14.28
C GLU A 616 -38.35 -42.31 -14.10
N GLU A 617 -37.41 -42.02 -13.20
CA GLU A 617 -36.31 -42.94 -12.88
C GLU A 617 -36.78 -44.24 -12.24
N ARG A 618 -37.85 -44.21 -11.44
CA ARG A 618 -38.43 -45.42 -10.86
C ARG A 618 -39.09 -46.28 -11.93
N ASP A 619 -39.80 -45.67 -12.87
CA ASP A 619 -40.42 -46.38 -14.00
C ASP A 619 -39.36 -46.94 -14.96
N ASN A 620 -38.29 -46.17 -15.23
CA ASN A 620 -37.12 -46.65 -15.97
C ASN A 620 -36.45 -47.83 -15.24
N TYR A 621 -36.24 -47.74 -13.92
CA TYR A 621 -35.67 -48.82 -13.12
C TYR A 621 -36.53 -50.10 -13.17
N ILE A 622 -37.86 -49.98 -13.09
CA ILE A 622 -38.77 -51.13 -13.24
C ILE A 622 -38.59 -51.75 -14.62
N THR A 623 -38.55 -50.93 -15.67
CA THR A 623 -38.36 -51.39 -17.06
C THR A 623 -37.01 -52.10 -17.25
N TYR A 624 -35.91 -51.52 -16.74
CA TYR A 624 -34.59 -52.13 -16.79
C TYR A 624 -34.51 -53.41 -15.96
N LYS A 625 -35.20 -53.46 -14.81
CA LYS A 625 -35.27 -54.68 -14.00
C LYS A 625 -35.99 -55.81 -14.73
N GLU A 626 -37.10 -55.51 -15.42
CA GLU A 626 -37.81 -56.48 -16.25
C GLU A 626 -36.94 -56.96 -17.42
N GLN A 627 -36.22 -56.06 -18.09
CA GLN A 627 -35.26 -56.41 -19.14
C GLN A 627 -34.12 -57.28 -18.59
N HIS A 628 -33.57 -56.92 -17.43
CA HIS A 628 -32.52 -57.71 -16.77
C HIS A 628 -33.03 -59.11 -16.43
N THR A 629 -34.26 -59.27 -15.94
CA THR A 629 -34.83 -60.60 -15.67
C THR A 629 -34.98 -61.42 -16.95
N LYS A 630 -35.41 -60.82 -18.07
CA LYS A 630 -35.48 -61.50 -19.37
C LYS A 630 -34.11 -61.94 -19.87
N VAL A 631 -33.12 -61.03 -19.86
CA VAL A 631 -31.74 -61.34 -20.25
C VAL A 631 -31.14 -62.42 -19.35
N GLN A 632 -31.46 -62.42 -18.06
CA GLN A 632 -31.00 -63.45 -17.12
C GLN A 632 -31.64 -64.81 -17.38
N GLU A 633 -32.91 -64.86 -17.80
CA GLU A 633 -33.56 -66.09 -18.26
C GLU A 633 -32.95 -66.59 -19.57
N GLU A 634 -32.74 -65.71 -20.55
CA GLU A 634 -32.06 -66.04 -21.81
C GLU A 634 -30.63 -66.54 -21.58
N LEU A 635 -29.90 -65.94 -20.62
CA LEU A 635 -28.55 -66.38 -20.26
C LEU A 635 -28.58 -67.78 -19.63
N LYS A 636 -29.58 -68.10 -18.81
CA LYS A 636 -29.77 -69.46 -18.26
C LYS A 636 -30.10 -70.46 -19.35
N GLU A 637 -30.94 -70.11 -20.32
CA GLU A 637 -31.24 -70.96 -21.48
C GLU A 637 -29.99 -71.19 -22.34
N LEU A 638 -29.24 -70.14 -22.63
CA LEU A 638 -27.98 -70.22 -23.38
C LEU A 638 -26.92 -71.02 -22.60
N GLN A 639 -26.82 -70.90 -21.28
CA GLN A 639 -25.95 -71.73 -20.46
C GLN A 639 -26.37 -73.19 -20.47
N ALA A 640 -27.67 -73.48 -20.42
CA ALA A 640 -28.18 -74.85 -20.52
C ALA A 640 -27.88 -75.46 -21.90
N GLU A 641 -28.07 -74.69 -22.98
CA GLU A 641 -27.75 -75.13 -24.34
C GLU A 641 -26.24 -75.27 -24.54
N THR A 642 -25.42 -74.37 -23.97
CA THR A 642 -23.95 -74.48 -23.99
C THR A 642 -23.50 -75.72 -23.23
N SER A 643 -24.05 -76.01 -22.05
CA SER A 643 -23.73 -77.23 -21.29
C SER A 643 -24.14 -78.50 -22.03
N LYS A 644 -25.26 -78.46 -22.76
CA LYS A 644 -25.69 -79.55 -23.63
C LYS A 644 -24.76 -79.72 -24.83
N GLN A 645 -24.30 -78.62 -25.44
CA GLN A 645 -23.31 -78.66 -26.52
C GLN A 645 -21.93 -79.09 -26.02
N GLU A 646 -21.52 -78.71 -24.82
CA GLU A 646 -20.28 -79.17 -24.18
C GLU A 646 -20.35 -80.67 -23.89
N LYS A 647 -21.47 -81.18 -23.37
CA LYS A 647 -21.67 -82.64 -23.22
C LYS A 647 -21.63 -83.36 -24.56
N LEU A 648 -22.26 -82.79 -25.60
CA LEU A 648 -22.19 -83.35 -26.95
C LEU A 648 -20.75 -83.31 -27.50
N ALA A 649 -20.02 -82.22 -27.28
CA ALA A 649 -18.63 -82.06 -27.68
C ALA A 649 -17.72 -83.03 -26.91
N GLN A 650 -18.01 -83.30 -25.64
CA GLN A 650 -17.29 -84.25 -24.80
C GLN A 650 -17.55 -85.69 -25.25
N ASP A 651 -18.80 -86.06 -25.56
CA ASP A 651 -19.17 -87.35 -26.17
C ASP A 651 -18.52 -87.54 -27.56
N VAL A 652 -18.48 -86.48 -28.36
CA VAL A 652 -17.79 -86.46 -29.66
C VAL A 652 -16.29 -86.56 -29.46
N GLN A 653 -15.70 -85.88 -28.47
CA GLN A 653 -14.29 -85.99 -28.11
C GLN A 653 -13.94 -87.38 -27.61
N GLU A 654 -14.77 -88.05 -26.80
CA GLU A 654 -14.54 -89.43 -26.39
C GLU A 654 -14.60 -90.39 -27.59
N LYS A 655 -15.58 -90.22 -28.49
CA LYS A 655 -15.65 -91.01 -29.74
C LYS A 655 -14.48 -90.75 -30.67
N ILE A 656 -14.03 -89.50 -30.79
CA ILE A 656 -12.85 -89.12 -31.57
C ILE A 656 -11.58 -89.64 -30.88
N ALA A 657 -11.46 -89.56 -29.55
CA ALA A 657 -10.33 -90.09 -28.79
C ALA A 657 -10.23 -91.61 -28.90
N ALA A 658 -11.35 -92.32 -28.89
CA ALA A 658 -11.40 -93.76 -29.18
C ALA A 658 -10.96 -94.07 -30.62
N ARG A 659 -11.38 -93.25 -31.60
CA ARG A 659 -10.93 -93.35 -33.01
C ARG A 659 -9.44 -93.01 -33.20
N ILE A 660 -8.94 -92.00 -32.47
CA ILE A 660 -7.53 -91.60 -32.45
C ILE A 660 -6.69 -92.67 -31.74
N ALA A 661 -7.19 -93.33 -30.70
CA ALA A 661 -6.50 -94.45 -30.06
C ALA A 661 -6.39 -95.66 -30.99
N LEU A 662 -7.44 -95.94 -31.78
CA LEU A 662 -7.41 -96.96 -32.83
C LEU A 662 -6.41 -96.59 -33.94
N ALA A 663 -6.44 -95.34 -34.42
CA ALA A 663 -5.52 -94.83 -35.45
C ALA A 663 -4.07 -94.68 -34.94
N ARG A 664 -3.86 -94.43 -33.64
CA ARG A 664 -2.54 -94.41 -33.00
C ARG A 664 -1.96 -95.80 -32.85
N LYS A 665 -2.78 -96.84 -32.67
CA LYS A 665 -2.32 -98.23 -32.70
C LYS A 665 -1.86 -98.62 -34.11
N ASP A 666 -2.66 -98.27 -35.13
CA ASP A 666 -2.31 -98.51 -36.54
C ASP A 666 -1.10 -97.65 -37.02
N ALA A 667 -0.94 -96.43 -36.49
CA ALA A 667 0.22 -95.58 -36.77
C ALA A 667 1.47 -95.92 -35.93
N SER A 668 1.32 -96.53 -34.75
CA SER A 668 2.43 -96.97 -33.89
C SER A 668 3.13 -98.21 -34.46
N ASP A 669 2.40 -99.06 -35.17
CA ASP A 669 2.98 -100.17 -35.94
C ASP A 669 3.75 -99.67 -37.17
N PHE A 670 3.32 -98.54 -37.78
CA PHE A 670 3.97 -97.90 -38.92
C PHE A 670 5.17 -97.01 -38.55
N ILE A 671 5.13 -96.30 -37.41
CA ILE A 671 6.21 -95.40 -36.95
C ILE A 671 7.38 -96.16 -36.30
N SER A 672 7.20 -97.43 -35.90
CA SER A 672 8.31 -98.30 -35.50
C SER A 672 9.23 -98.70 -36.67
N GLU A 673 8.78 -98.53 -37.93
CA GLU A 673 9.57 -98.78 -39.15
C GLU A 673 10.34 -97.55 -39.68
N MET A 674 10.01 -96.33 -39.26
CA MET A 674 10.74 -95.10 -39.65
C MET A 674 11.36 -94.40 -38.45
N ALA A 675 12.45 -95.02 -37.98
CA ALA A 675 13.73 -94.37 -37.81
C ALA A 675 13.78 -92.97 -37.14
N PHE A 676 14.38 -92.98 -35.95
CA PHE A 676 15.57 -92.17 -35.64
C PHE A 676 15.56 -90.69 -36.11
N ALA A 677 15.01 -89.78 -35.30
CA ALA A 677 15.60 -88.46 -35.06
C ALA A 677 14.83 -87.67 -33.98
N MET A 678 15.47 -87.53 -32.83
CA MET A 678 15.31 -86.49 -31.81
C MET A 678 15.47 -85.06 -32.40
N PRO A 679 15.30 -83.95 -31.63
CA PRO A 679 14.26 -83.63 -30.63
C PRO A 679 13.92 -82.10 -30.54
N ILE A 680 13.15 -81.73 -29.49
CA ILE A 680 13.25 -80.52 -28.65
C ILE A 680 12.30 -79.30 -28.89
N ASP A 681 11.51 -79.09 -27.83
CA ASP A 681 11.17 -77.87 -27.07
C ASP A 681 9.96 -76.95 -27.29
N THR A 682 9.41 -76.68 -26.10
CA THR A 682 8.34 -75.83 -25.60
C THR A 682 8.73 -74.34 -25.43
N LYS A 683 7.77 -73.41 -25.57
CA LYS A 683 7.27 -72.46 -24.54
C LYS A 683 6.73 -71.14 -25.12
N SER A 684 5.65 -70.63 -24.53
CA SER A 684 5.48 -69.19 -24.22
C SER A 684 4.46 -68.96 -23.10
N LYS A 685 4.84 -68.17 -22.08
CA LYS A 685 3.98 -67.54 -21.04
C LYS A 685 3.82 -66.05 -21.37
N SER A 686 2.69 -65.45 -20.99
CA SER A 686 2.44 -63.99 -21.01
C SER A 686 2.56 -63.36 -19.61
N ALA A 687 2.85 -62.05 -19.60
CA ALA A 687 3.29 -61.21 -18.50
C ALA A 687 2.20 -60.31 -17.88
N MET A 688 2.49 -59.74 -16.70
CA MET A 688 1.84 -58.59 -16.05
C MET A 688 2.73 -57.33 -16.14
N SER A 689 2.17 -56.11 -16.13
CA SER A 689 2.84 -54.90 -15.59
C SER A 689 1.87 -53.77 -15.20
N GLU A 690 2.09 -53.15 -14.04
CA GLU A 690 1.56 -51.85 -13.57
C GLU A 690 2.56 -50.70 -13.83
N GLY A 691 2.10 -49.46 -14.01
CA GLY A 691 2.94 -48.25 -14.08
C GLY A 691 2.14 -46.93 -13.95
N SER A 692 2.62 -46.01 -13.10
CA SER A 692 2.06 -44.68 -12.78
C SER A 692 2.48 -43.58 -13.78
N SER A 693 1.51 -42.80 -14.28
CA SER A 693 1.69 -41.73 -15.28
C SER A 693 1.10 -40.38 -14.81
N THR A 694 1.68 -39.26 -15.28
CA THR A 694 1.20 -37.88 -15.09
C THR A 694 -0.24 -37.73 -15.58
N SER A 695 -1.16 -37.17 -14.78
CA SER A 695 -2.56 -37.02 -15.18
C SER A 695 -2.85 -35.60 -15.68
N ILE A 696 -3.43 -35.52 -16.88
CA ILE A 696 -3.86 -34.28 -17.53
C ILE A 696 -5.38 -34.36 -17.70
N THR A 697 -6.10 -33.34 -17.24
CA THR A 697 -7.57 -33.27 -17.37
C THR A 697 -8.01 -31.87 -17.80
N TYR A 698 -9.21 -31.78 -18.39
CA TYR A 698 -9.80 -30.50 -18.79
C TYR A 698 -11.08 -30.26 -17.99
N ARG A 699 -11.10 -29.19 -17.20
CA ARG A 699 -12.31 -28.77 -16.48
C ARG A 699 -13.15 -27.90 -17.40
N LYS A 700 -14.24 -28.47 -17.92
CA LYS A 700 -15.18 -27.75 -18.78
C LYS A 700 -16.28 -27.10 -17.94
N LYS A 701 -16.60 -25.84 -18.25
CA LYS A 701 -17.78 -25.13 -17.75
C LYS A 701 -18.70 -24.75 -18.90
N LYS A 702 -19.93 -24.36 -18.58
CA LYS A 702 -20.85 -23.78 -19.55
C LYS A 702 -20.55 -22.29 -19.68
N TYR A 703 -20.64 -21.76 -20.90
CA TYR A 703 -20.38 -20.36 -21.16
C TYR A 703 -21.45 -19.73 -22.07
N HIS A 704 -21.70 -18.44 -21.86
CA HIS A 704 -22.40 -17.58 -22.82
C HIS A 704 -21.37 -16.98 -23.77
N LEU A 705 -21.64 -17.07 -25.08
CA LEU A 705 -20.73 -16.53 -26.09
C LEU A 705 -20.84 -15.00 -26.12
N GLY A 706 -19.77 -14.32 -25.75
CA GLY A 706 -19.57 -12.88 -25.81
C GLY A 706 -18.93 -12.43 -27.13
N THR A 707 -18.62 -11.14 -27.20
CA THR A 707 -18.01 -10.50 -28.37
C THR A 707 -16.48 -10.68 -28.41
N GLU A 708 -15.84 -10.26 -29.50
CA GLU A 708 -14.38 -10.18 -29.55
C GLU A 708 -13.89 -9.03 -28.67
N ILE A 709 -12.84 -9.28 -27.88
CA ILE A 709 -12.17 -8.27 -27.04
C ILE A 709 -10.86 -7.88 -27.72
N THR A 710 -10.69 -6.58 -27.98
CA THR A 710 -9.56 -6.04 -28.75
C THR A 710 -8.58 -5.19 -27.93
N ASP A 711 -8.99 -4.72 -26.76
CA ASP A 711 -8.20 -3.86 -25.89
C ASP A 711 -8.15 -4.37 -24.44
N MET A 712 -7.16 -3.89 -23.69
CA MET A 712 -6.88 -4.30 -22.31
C MET A 712 -7.97 -3.89 -21.33
N ASP A 713 -8.52 -2.69 -21.48
CA ASP A 713 -9.53 -2.14 -20.57
C ASP A 713 -10.80 -2.99 -20.64
N SER A 714 -11.27 -3.30 -21.85
CA SER A 714 -12.40 -4.22 -22.07
C SER A 714 -12.10 -5.63 -21.54
N PHE A 715 -10.86 -6.11 -21.64
CA PHE A 715 -10.48 -7.41 -21.07
C PHE A 715 -10.57 -7.41 -19.54
N GLU A 716 -10.11 -6.34 -18.88
CA GLU A 716 -10.19 -6.16 -17.43
C GLU A 716 -11.65 -6.08 -16.95
N GLU A 717 -12.48 -5.29 -17.62
CA GLU A 717 -13.90 -5.14 -17.31
C GLU A 717 -14.66 -6.47 -17.41
N GLU A 718 -14.51 -7.17 -18.54
CA GLU A 718 -15.20 -8.44 -18.78
C GLU A 718 -14.68 -9.58 -17.87
N LEU A 719 -13.38 -9.58 -17.54
CA LEU A 719 -12.83 -10.50 -16.55
C LEU A 719 -13.39 -10.20 -15.14
N THR A 720 -13.54 -8.92 -14.80
CA THR A 720 -14.17 -8.49 -13.54
C THR A 720 -15.61 -8.99 -13.45
N GLU A 721 -16.39 -8.87 -14.51
CA GLU A 721 -17.74 -9.42 -14.58
C GLU A 721 -17.75 -10.95 -14.39
N ASN A 722 -16.84 -11.68 -15.03
CA ASN A 722 -16.72 -13.13 -14.86
C ASN A 722 -16.37 -13.55 -13.42
N LEU A 723 -15.55 -12.77 -12.72
CA LEU A 723 -15.25 -12.97 -11.31
C LEU A 723 -16.48 -12.68 -10.43
N ILE A 724 -17.23 -11.61 -10.72
CA ILE A 724 -18.49 -11.30 -10.03
C ILE A 724 -19.52 -12.43 -10.23
N LEU A 725 -19.69 -12.92 -11.46
CA LEU A 725 -20.54 -14.06 -11.76
C LEU A 725 -20.10 -15.34 -11.04
N SER A 726 -18.80 -15.48 -10.77
CA SER A 726 -18.26 -16.58 -9.96
C SER A 726 -18.44 -16.41 -8.45
N GLY A 727 -19.09 -15.32 -8.02
CA GLY A 727 -19.48 -15.06 -6.63
C GLY A 727 -18.56 -14.13 -5.84
N TYR A 728 -17.63 -13.42 -6.52
CA TYR A 728 -16.76 -12.42 -5.89
C TYR A 728 -17.44 -11.05 -5.79
N ASP A 729 -17.15 -10.29 -4.74
CA ASP A 729 -17.58 -8.89 -4.62
C ASP A 729 -16.87 -8.01 -5.65
N GLU A 730 -17.56 -6.96 -6.10
CA GLU A 730 -17.12 -6.06 -7.18
C GLU A 730 -15.72 -5.47 -6.95
N ARG A 731 -15.42 -5.02 -5.72
CA ARG A 731 -14.13 -4.39 -5.40
C ARG A 731 -12.99 -5.40 -5.47
N THR A 732 -13.19 -6.58 -4.89
CA THR A 732 -12.18 -7.64 -4.90
C THR A 732 -12.01 -8.22 -6.31
N ALA A 733 -13.10 -8.38 -7.06
CA ALA A 733 -13.09 -8.86 -8.44
C ALA A 733 -12.25 -7.94 -9.35
N LEU A 734 -12.43 -6.62 -9.24
CA LEU A 734 -11.65 -5.63 -10.00
C LEU A 734 -10.14 -5.74 -9.70
N GLN A 735 -9.78 -5.81 -8.41
CA GLN A 735 -8.38 -5.95 -8.00
C GLN A 735 -7.77 -7.28 -8.48
N MET A 736 -8.53 -8.37 -8.44
CA MET A 736 -8.09 -9.67 -8.98
C MET A 736 -7.89 -9.60 -10.49
N ALA A 737 -8.81 -8.98 -11.25
CA ALA A 737 -8.69 -8.80 -12.68
C ALA A 737 -7.43 -7.98 -13.04
N GLN A 738 -7.18 -6.87 -12.35
CA GLN A 738 -5.98 -6.04 -12.53
C GLN A 738 -4.68 -6.82 -12.31
N ILE A 739 -4.62 -7.63 -11.25
CA ILE A 739 -3.45 -8.47 -10.97
C ILE A 739 -3.27 -9.54 -12.04
N ILE A 740 -4.35 -10.17 -12.50
CA ILE A 740 -4.31 -11.20 -13.54
C ILE A 740 -3.82 -10.58 -14.86
N VAL A 741 -4.38 -9.45 -15.29
CA VAL A 741 -3.95 -8.74 -16.51
C VAL A 741 -2.49 -8.34 -16.41
N PHE A 742 -2.07 -7.77 -15.28
CA PHE A 742 -0.67 -7.44 -15.03
C PHE A 742 0.26 -8.66 -15.11
N ALA A 743 -0.17 -9.79 -14.54
CA ALA A 743 0.58 -11.04 -14.56
C ALA A 743 0.73 -11.58 -15.99
N ILE A 744 -0.34 -11.55 -16.80
CA ILE A 744 -0.31 -11.95 -18.21
C ILE A 744 0.69 -11.09 -18.99
N CYS A 745 0.63 -9.76 -18.83
CA CYS A 745 1.50 -8.85 -19.57
C CYS A 745 2.99 -8.95 -19.19
N ASN A 746 3.32 -9.34 -17.97
CA ASN A 746 4.72 -9.53 -17.54
C ASN A 746 5.16 -11.01 -17.60
N ASN A 747 4.33 -11.90 -18.15
CA ASN A 747 4.57 -13.34 -18.16
C ASN A 747 4.88 -13.87 -16.75
N MET A 748 4.13 -13.44 -15.73
CA MET A 748 4.31 -13.87 -14.35
C MET A 748 3.31 -14.96 -13.99
N PRO A 749 3.73 -16.06 -13.34
CA PRO A 749 2.80 -17.05 -12.82
C PRO A 749 1.99 -16.48 -11.66
N ILE A 750 0.77 -17.00 -11.50
CA ILE A 750 -0.14 -16.64 -10.41
C ILE A 750 -0.11 -17.76 -9.38
N VAL A 751 0.17 -17.44 -8.13
CA VAL A 751 0.03 -18.38 -7.01
C VAL A 751 -1.31 -18.14 -6.34
N CYS A 752 -2.14 -19.17 -6.25
CA CYS A 752 -3.47 -19.05 -5.65
C CYS A 752 -3.51 -19.76 -4.29
N GLY A 753 -4.05 -19.09 -3.27
CA GLY A 753 -4.29 -19.67 -1.96
C GLY A 753 -5.35 -20.77 -2.02
N GLU A 754 -6.61 -20.37 -1.88
CA GLU A 754 -7.78 -21.25 -2.08
C GLU A 754 -8.54 -20.89 -3.37
N HIS A 755 -9.48 -21.74 -3.78
CA HIS A 755 -10.36 -21.54 -4.94
C HIS A 755 -9.67 -21.22 -6.28
N ALA A 756 -8.43 -21.68 -6.49
CA ALA A 756 -7.69 -21.48 -7.75
C ALA A 756 -8.46 -21.97 -8.99
N GLU A 757 -9.25 -23.03 -8.83
CA GLU A 757 -10.10 -23.58 -9.88
C GLU A 757 -11.14 -22.59 -10.39
N ARG A 758 -11.75 -21.84 -9.47
CA ARG A 758 -12.76 -20.83 -9.77
C ARG A 758 -12.15 -19.68 -10.57
N ILE A 759 -10.98 -19.21 -10.14
CA ILE A 759 -10.24 -18.14 -10.82
C ILE A 759 -9.82 -18.60 -12.22
N ALA A 760 -9.27 -19.81 -12.34
CA ALA A 760 -8.85 -20.36 -13.64
C ALA A 760 -10.03 -20.49 -14.62
N ASP A 761 -11.19 -20.91 -14.12
CA ASP A 761 -12.43 -21.01 -14.90
C ASP A 761 -12.98 -19.63 -15.34
N CYS A 762 -12.59 -18.53 -14.69
CA CYS A 762 -12.90 -17.17 -15.15
C CYS A 762 -11.96 -16.70 -16.27
N ILE A 763 -10.69 -17.10 -16.22
CA ILE A 763 -9.66 -16.64 -17.16
C ILE A 763 -9.69 -17.44 -18.46
N SER A 764 -9.84 -18.76 -18.38
CA SER A 764 -9.87 -19.66 -19.56
C SER A 764 -10.84 -19.20 -20.66
N PRO A 765 -12.12 -18.88 -20.36
CA PRO A 765 -13.08 -18.50 -21.38
C PRO A 765 -12.80 -17.14 -22.02
N MET A 766 -11.97 -16.27 -21.42
CA MET A 766 -11.55 -15.00 -22.03
C MET A 766 -10.73 -15.18 -23.31
N PHE A 767 -10.14 -16.36 -23.50
CA PHE A 767 -9.33 -16.73 -24.67
C PHE A 767 -10.06 -17.71 -25.60
N GLY A 768 -11.37 -17.88 -25.42
CA GLY A 768 -12.19 -18.79 -26.23
C GLY A 768 -11.92 -20.26 -25.94
N CYS A 769 -11.33 -20.58 -24.78
CA CYS A 769 -11.07 -21.95 -24.38
C CYS A 769 -12.27 -22.54 -23.63
N ASP A 770 -12.73 -23.73 -24.05
CA ASP A 770 -13.86 -24.47 -23.44
C ASP A 770 -13.59 -25.00 -22.01
N GLY A 771 -12.39 -24.79 -21.46
CA GLY A 771 -12.06 -25.23 -20.12
C GLY A 771 -10.59 -25.09 -19.72
N THR A 772 -10.37 -25.05 -18.41
CA THR A 772 -9.05 -24.96 -17.79
C THR A 772 -8.28 -26.28 -17.93
N CYS A 773 -7.01 -26.19 -18.32
CA CYS A 773 -6.13 -27.36 -18.38
C CYS A 773 -5.52 -27.66 -17.00
N MET A 774 -5.80 -28.85 -16.48
CA MET A 774 -5.36 -29.33 -15.17
C MET A 774 -4.20 -30.31 -15.34
N ILE A 775 -3.08 -30.04 -14.69
CA ILE A 775 -1.91 -30.92 -14.67
C ILE A 775 -1.64 -31.30 -13.21
N SER A 776 -1.64 -32.59 -12.88
CA SER A 776 -1.33 -33.06 -11.53
C SER A 776 0.03 -33.77 -11.49
N LEU A 777 0.92 -33.25 -10.66
CA LEU A 777 2.25 -33.81 -10.41
C LEU A 777 2.16 -34.94 -9.36
N PRO A 778 2.71 -36.13 -9.62
CA PRO A 778 2.87 -37.14 -8.58
C PRO A 778 3.97 -36.73 -7.59
N ILE A 779 3.72 -36.99 -6.30
CA ILE A 779 4.66 -36.70 -5.21
C ILE A 779 5.97 -37.47 -5.43
N GLY A 780 7.10 -36.76 -5.51
CA GLY A 780 8.43 -37.36 -5.38
C GLY A 780 9.28 -37.51 -6.66
N GLU A 781 8.78 -37.19 -7.86
CA GLU A 781 9.60 -37.13 -9.08
C GLU A 781 9.25 -35.94 -9.99
N PRO A 782 10.19 -35.01 -10.25
CA PRO A 782 9.96 -33.88 -11.14
C PRO A 782 10.02 -34.34 -12.61
N ARG A 783 8.88 -34.76 -13.18
CA ARG A 783 8.75 -34.98 -14.65
C ARG A 783 8.51 -33.65 -15.40
N CYS A 784 9.26 -32.61 -15.04
CA CYS A 784 9.02 -31.25 -15.51
C CYS A 784 9.20 -31.10 -17.02
N LYS A 785 10.11 -31.87 -17.62
CA LYS A 785 10.31 -31.89 -19.07
C LYS A 785 9.06 -32.32 -19.84
N GLU A 786 8.38 -33.38 -19.39
CA GLU A 786 7.14 -33.85 -20.03
C GLU A 786 6.04 -32.79 -19.96
N ILE A 787 5.95 -32.08 -18.83
CA ILE A 787 4.99 -30.99 -18.62
C ILE A 787 5.32 -29.80 -19.52
N CYS A 788 6.58 -29.38 -19.58
CA CYS A 788 7.00 -28.26 -20.41
C CYS A 788 6.81 -28.56 -21.90
N ASP A 789 7.12 -29.79 -22.34
CA ASP A 789 6.90 -30.24 -23.70
C ASP A 789 5.39 -30.27 -24.04
N PHE A 790 4.54 -30.68 -23.09
CA PHE A 790 3.09 -30.66 -23.24
C PHE A 790 2.53 -29.23 -23.33
N ILE A 791 2.90 -28.34 -22.39
CA ILE A 791 2.48 -26.94 -22.42
C ILE A 791 2.90 -26.30 -23.75
N GLY A 792 4.15 -26.50 -24.17
CA GLY A 792 4.65 -25.99 -25.45
C GLY A 792 3.92 -26.53 -26.68
N GLN A 793 3.30 -27.71 -26.62
CA GLN A 793 2.44 -28.23 -27.68
C GLN A 793 1.06 -27.58 -27.70
N GLU A 794 0.45 -27.36 -26.54
CA GLU A 794 -0.92 -26.83 -26.43
C GLU A 794 -1.01 -25.33 -26.77
N ILE A 795 0.07 -24.56 -26.61
CA ILE A 795 0.07 -23.10 -26.83
C ILE A 795 0.43 -22.67 -28.27
N LYS A 796 0.56 -23.61 -29.21
CA LYS A 796 0.98 -23.28 -30.59
C LYS A 796 0.02 -22.29 -31.26
N ASP A 797 -1.28 -22.56 -31.13
CA ASP A 797 -2.32 -21.89 -31.90
C ASP A 797 -3.25 -21.02 -31.04
N VAL A 798 -3.27 -21.19 -29.70
CA VAL A 798 -4.21 -20.51 -28.79
C VAL A 798 -3.55 -20.20 -27.45
N ASN A 799 -3.92 -19.08 -26.82
CA ASN A 799 -3.56 -18.77 -25.43
C ASN A 799 -4.33 -19.67 -24.48
N ARG A 800 -3.66 -20.30 -23.52
CA ARG A 800 -4.31 -21.25 -22.61
C ARG A 800 -3.87 -21.09 -21.17
N VAL A 801 -4.82 -21.33 -20.28
CA VAL A 801 -4.64 -21.37 -18.83
C VAL A 801 -4.30 -22.79 -18.38
N PHE A 802 -3.18 -22.93 -17.67
CA PHE A 802 -2.71 -24.19 -17.10
C PHE A 802 -2.65 -24.07 -15.58
N MET A 803 -3.38 -24.93 -14.90
CA MET A 803 -3.29 -25.08 -13.45
C MET A 803 -2.45 -26.32 -13.11
N VAL A 804 -1.31 -26.09 -12.46
CA VAL A 804 -0.32 -27.14 -12.17
C VAL A 804 -0.35 -27.48 -10.68
N ASN A 805 -1.05 -28.56 -10.35
CA ASN A 805 -1.21 -29.06 -8.99
C ASN A 805 0.04 -29.78 -8.50
N GLY A 806 0.34 -29.64 -7.21
CA GLY A 806 1.40 -30.39 -6.53
C GLY A 806 2.81 -29.83 -6.68
N ILE A 807 2.97 -28.61 -7.23
CA ILE A 807 4.29 -28.02 -7.46
C ILE A 807 5.04 -27.68 -6.16
N PHE A 808 4.30 -27.41 -5.09
CA PHE A 808 4.84 -27.12 -3.75
C PHE A 808 4.75 -28.33 -2.81
N GLU A 809 4.18 -29.44 -3.26
CA GLU A 809 4.08 -30.69 -2.49
C GLU A 809 5.43 -31.41 -2.52
N GLY A 810 6.10 -31.52 -1.36
CA GLY A 810 7.40 -32.20 -1.24
C GLY A 810 8.62 -31.27 -1.09
N PHE A 811 8.41 -29.96 -0.87
CA PHE A 811 9.45 -28.99 -0.47
C PHE A 811 10.62 -28.81 -1.47
N SER A 812 10.48 -29.29 -2.71
CA SER A 812 11.48 -29.12 -3.78
C SER A 812 11.04 -28.03 -4.75
N LEU A 813 11.78 -26.92 -4.80
CA LEU A 813 11.51 -25.82 -5.74
C LEU A 813 11.95 -26.12 -7.18
N SER A 814 12.59 -27.27 -7.43
CA SER A 814 13.14 -27.64 -8.75
C SER A 814 12.10 -27.57 -9.86
N ALA A 815 10.89 -28.06 -9.61
CA ALA A 815 9.79 -28.03 -10.59
C ALA A 815 9.33 -26.60 -10.90
N PHE A 816 9.19 -25.77 -9.87
CA PHE A 816 8.87 -24.36 -10.04
C PHE A 816 9.95 -23.64 -10.86
N HIS A 817 11.23 -23.81 -10.54
CA HIS A 817 12.33 -23.18 -11.27
C HIS A 817 12.37 -23.59 -12.74
N GLU A 818 12.22 -24.89 -13.04
CA GLU A 818 12.29 -25.39 -14.42
C GLU A 818 11.11 -24.92 -15.27
N ILE A 819 9.89 -24.99 -14.72
CA ILE A 819 8.68 -24.49 -15.40
C ILE A 819 8.78 -22.97 -15.57
N ARG A 820 9.25 -22.24 -14.56
CA ARG A 820 9.43 -20.78 -14.64
C ARG A 820 10.45 -20.40 -15.71
N GLN A 821 11.59 -21.06 -15.76
CA GLN A 821 12.61 -20.80 -16.77
C GLN A 821 12.06 -21.05 -18.19
N ARG A 822 11.26 -22.11 -18.37
CA ARG A 822 10.62 -22.40 -19.66
C ARG A 822 9.49 -21.43 -20.01
N SER A 823 8.79 -20.88 -19.03
CA SER A 823 7.69 -19.94 -19.26
C SER A 823 8.12 -18.66 -19.99
N GLU A 824 9.39 -18.27 -19.91
CA GLU A 824 9.95 -17.15 -20.68
C GLU A 824 9.90 -17.40 -22.20
N GLU A 825 9.98 -18.67 -22.64
CA GLU A 825 9.87 -19.06 -24.05
C GLU A 825 8.42 -19.03 -24.55
N TRP A 826 7.45 -19.19 -23.65
CA TRP A 826 6.02 -19.25 -23.98
C TRP A 826 5.36 -17.87 -24.07
N GLY A 827 5.93 -16.87 -23.40
CA GLY A 827 5.39 -15.52 -23.35
C GLY A 827 3.98 -15.48 -22.75
N ASN A 828 3.11 -14.63 -23.30
CA ASN A 828 1.74 -14.44 -22.84
C ASN A 828 0.77 -15.56 -23.29
N LYS A 829 1.26 -16.56 -24.04
CA LYS A 829 0.43 -17.67 -24.53
C LYS A 829 0.14 -18.73 -23.48
N ALA A 830 1.00 -18.86 -22.47
CA ALA A 830 0.84 -19.81 -21.38
C ALA A 830 0.58 -19.07 -20.06
N ILE A 831 -0.66 -19.15 -19.56
CA ILE A 831 -1.04 -18.53 -18.29
C ILE A 831 -0.95 -19.61 -17.21
N LEU A 832 0.03 -19.45 -16.32
CA LEU A 832 0.35 -20.46 -15.30
C LEU A 832 -0.28 -20.10 -13.96
N ILE A 833 -1.07 -21.02 -13.42
CA ILE A 833 -1.66 -20.92 -12.08
C ILE A 833 -1.13 -22.05 -11.21
N PHE A 834 -0.53 -21.69 -10.08
CA PHE A 834 0.02 -22.62 -9.09
C PHE A 834 -0.82 -22.57 -7.80
N PRO A 835 -1.74 -23.52 -7.59
CA PRO A 835 -2.50 -23.59 -6.36
C PRO A 835 -1.64 -24.08 -5.19
N LEU A 836 -1.86 -23.50 -4.00
CA LEU A 836 -1.19 -23.93 -2.78
C LEU A 836 -1.77 -25.23 -2.21
N ASN A 837 -3.05 -25.55 -2.48
CA ASN A 837 -3.71 -26.78 -2.04
C ASN A 837 -3.48 -27.13 -0.54
N GLY A 838 -3.49 -26.11 0.32
CA GLY A 838 -3.28 -26.27 1.77
C GLY A 838 -1.83 -26.28 2.25
N VAL A 839 -0.84 -26.10 1.35
CA VAL A 839 0.55 -25.84 1.74
C VAL A 839 0.62 -24.52 2.50
N ASN A 840 1.22 -24.55 3.69
CA ASN A 840 1.38 -23.35 4.50
C ASN A 840 2.26 -22.32 3.77
N ILE A 841 1.75 -21.10 3.65
CA ILE A 841 2.40 -19.96 2.99
C ILE A 841 3.79 -19.66 3.57
N GLU A 842 4.02 -19.93 4.85
CA GLU A 842 5.32 -19.76 5.52
C GLU A 842 6.38 -20.77 5.04
N MET A 843 5.95 -21.89 4.47
CA MET A 843 6.85 -22.90 3.90
C MET A 843 7.27 -22.57 2.46
N ILE A 844 6.64 -21.57 1.84
CA ILE A 844 6.98 -21.12 0.50
C ILE A 844 8.15 -20.14 0.57
N SER A 845 9.18 -20.41 -0.24
CA SER A 845 10.38 -19.58 -0.32
C SER A 845 10.08 -18.17 -0.85
N SER A 846 10.78 -17.17 -0.32
CA SER A 846 10.77 -15.79 -0.84
C SER A 846 11.06 -15.71 -2.34
N HIS A 847 11.86 -16.64 -2.87
CA HIS A 847 12.17 -16.71 -4.29
C HIS A 847 10.92 -16.89 -5.16
N VAL A 848 9.93 -17.65 -4.67
CA VAL A 848 8.65 -17.85 -5.35
C VAL A 848 7.86 -16.54 -5.32
N TRP A 849 7.67 -15.97 -4.12
CA TRP A 849 6.89 -14.74 -3.93
C TRP A 849 7.41 -13.55 -4.74
N ASN A 850 8.72 -13.48 -4.98
CA ASN A 850 9.31 -12.38 -5.75
C ASN A 850 9.14 -12.51 -7.28
N GLN A 851 8.70 -13.68 -7.76
CA GLN A 851 8.58 -13.98 -9.19
C GLN A 851 7.14 -14.30 -9.63
N THR A 852 6.19 -14.27 -8.70
CA THR A 852 4.78 -14.55 -8.93
C THR A 852 3.90 -13.43 -8.40
N MET A 853 2.64 -13.42 -8.80
CA MET A 853 1.60 -12.65 -8.11
C MET A 853 0.74 -13.61 -7.30
N PHE A 854 0.59 -13.36 -6.00
CA PHE A 854 -0.34 -14.09 -5.15
C PHE A 854 -1.78 -13.55 -5.24
N ILE A 855 -2.76 -14.45 -5.32
CA ILE A 855 -4.19 -14.13 -5.16
C ILE A 855 -4.78 -15.12 -4.15
N ASP A 856 -5.46 -14.60 -3.13
CA ASP A 856 -6.24 -15.46 -2.23
C ASP A 856 -7.68 -15.53 -2.71
N GLY A 857 -8.04 -16.67 -3.31
CA GLY A 857 -9.38 -16.87 -3.87
C GLY A 857 -10.49 -16.98 -2.83
N ASP A 858 -10.22 -17.02 -1.53
CA ASP A 858 -11.26 -16.88 -0.49
C ASP A 858 -11.72 -15.44 -0.29
N LEU A 859 -10.84 -14.49 -0.59
CA LEU A 859 -11.09 -13.09 -0.32
C LEU A 859 -12.19 -12.59 -1.24
N GLY A 860 -13.24 -12.01 -0.64
CA GLY A 860 -14.32 -11.38 -1.37
C GLY A 860 -15.41 -12.31 -1.90
N ILE A 861 -15.43 -13.60 -1.53
CA ILE A 861 -16.56 -14.46 -1.89
C ILE A 861 -17.82 -14.03 -1.11
N THR A 862 -18.88 -13.65 -1.82
CA THR A 862 -20.16 -13.21 -1.23
C THR A 862 -21.35 -14.10 -1.60
N ASP A 863 -21.26 -14.88 -2.69
CA ASP A 863 -22.37 -15.73 -3.16
C ASP A 863 -21.87 -17.06 -3.75
N PHE A 864 -22.78 -18.03 -3.92
CA PHE A 864 -22.54 -19.21 -4.71
C PHE A 864 -22.59 -18.81 -6.20
N GLY A 865 -21.41 -18.74 -6.83
CA GLY A 865 -21.27 -18.31 -8.22
C GLY A 865 -22.22 -19.01 -9.19
N MET A 866 -22.62 -18.30 -10.23
CA MET A 866 -23.48 -18.81 -11.30
C MET A 866 -22.82 -19.99 -12.04
N ASP A 867 -23.63 -20.94 -12.48
CA ASP A 867 -23.16 -22.12 -13.23
C ASP A 867 -22.59 -21.79 -14.62
N THR A 868 -22.88 -20.59 -15.14
CA THR A 868 -22.52 -20.18 -16.50
C THR A 868 -21.77 -18.85 -16.49
N LEU A 869 -20.59 -18.81 -17.10
CA LEU A 869 -19.74 -17.62 -17.24
C LEU A 869 -19.78 -17.06 -18.67
N ASN A 870 -19.17 -15.91 -18.94
CA ASN A 870 -19.07 -15.34 -20.27
C ASN A 870 -17.76 -15.79 -20.94
N ALA A 871 -17.83 -16.18 -22.22
CA ALA A 871 -16.67 -16.57 -23.02
C ALA A 871 -16.44 -15.61 -24.19
N PHE A 872 -15.21 -15.18 -24.34
CA PHE A 872 -14.79 -14.17 -25.31
C PHE A 872 -13.65 -14.70 -26.16
N HIS A 873 -13.45 -14.10 -27.32
CA HIS A 873 -12.22 -14.28 -28.07
C HIS A 873 -11.38 -13.02 -27.90
N SER A 874 -10.20 -13.13 -27.30
CA SER A 874 -9.31 -12.00 -27.08
C SER A 874 -8.21 -11.96 -28.13
N SER A 875 -8.15 -10.84 -28.87
CA SER A 875 -7.06 -10.49 -29.79
C SER A 875 -6.16 -9.37 -29.24
N VAL A 876 -6.23 -9.13 -27.92
CA VAL A 876 -5.48 -8.11 -27.19
C VAL A 876 -3.97 -8.33 -27.29
N ASP A 877 -3.23 -7.26 -27.57
CA ASP A 877 -1.78 -7.22 -27.41
C ASP A 877 -1.43 -6.91 -25.94
N PHE A 878 -1.00 -7.92 -25.19
CA PHE A 878 -0.67 -7.81 -23.76
C PHE A 878 0.69 -7.13 -23.54
N ALA A 879 0.81 -5.89 -24.02
CA ALA A 879 1.96 -5.02 -23.81
C ALA A 879 1.61 -3.91 -22.80
N LEU A 880 2.36 -3.83 -21.71
CA LEU A 880 2.16 -2.82 -20.68
C LEU A 880 2.78 -1.48 -21.07
N GLU A 881 1.93 -0.48 -21.26
CA GLU A 881 2.32 0.92 -21.33
C GLU A 881 2.10 1.59 -19.96
N TYR A 882 3.11 2.31 -19.48
CA TYR A 882 3.01 3.08 -18.23
C TYR A 882 3.97 4.26 -18.25
N ASP A 883 3.59 5.32 -17.53
CA ASP A 883 4.40 6.52 -17.42
C ASP A 883 5.68 6.25 -16.60
N ILE A 884 6.84 6.56 -17.20
CA ILE A 884 8.16 6.32 -16.61
C ILE A 884 8.38 7.18 -15.35
N GLU A 885 7.83 8.39 -15.29
CA GLU A 885 7.91 9.25 -14.11
C GLU A 885 7.04 8.73 -12.97
N VAL A 886 5.81 8.29 -13.28
CA VAL A 886 4.92 7.64 -12.30
C VAL A 886 5.59 6.39 -11.75
N PHE A 887 6.13 5.52 -12.62
CA PHE A 887 6.91 4.35 -12.20
C PHE A 887 8.07 4.71 -11.26
N ARG A 888 8.86 5.74 -11.59
CA ARG A 888 9.96 6.20 -10.70
C ARG A 888 9.46 6.68 -9.35
N LYS A 889 8.30 7.35 -9.30
CA LYS A 889 7.67 7.80 -8.05
C LYS A 889 7.19 6.59 -7.22
N LYS A 890 6.43 5.66 -7.81
CA LYS A 890 5.94 4.45 -7.13
C LYS A 890 7.10 3.57 -6.65
N ARG A 891 8.17 3.42 -7.44
CA ARG A 891 9.41 2.73 -7.04
C ARG A 891 10.09 3.39 -5.84
N LYS A 892 10.09 4.72 -5.74
CA LYS A 892 10.64 5.43 -4.56
C LYS A 892 9.83 5.13 -3.29
N LEU A 893 8.50 5.03 -3.39
CA LEU A 893 7.63 4.67 -2.26
C LEU A 893 7.92 3.26 -1.75
N LEU A 894 8.09 2.29 -2.65
CA LEU A 894 8.40 0.90 -2.28
C LEU A 894 9.80 0.70 -1.67
N LYS A 895 10.70 1.69 -1.73
CA LYS A 895 12.03 1.61 -1.12
C LYS A 895 11.98 1.38 0.39
N GLN A 896 10.92 1.81 1.06
CA GLN A 896 10.79 1.56 2.51
C GLN A 896 10.76 0.07 2.84
N PHE A 897 10.31 -0.79 1.90
CA PHE A 897 10.29 -2.24 2.06
C PHE A 897 11.60 -2.93 1.62
N TYR A 898 12.68 -2.17 1.37
CA TYR A 898 13.99 -2.77 1.14
C TYR A 898 14.38 -3.69 2.29
N GLY A 899 14.87 -4.88 1.93
CA GLY A 899 15.24 -5.93 2.87
C GLY A 899 14.10 -6.85 3.30
N LEU A 900 12.85 -6.56 2.92
CA LEU A 900 11.67 -7.42 3.09
C LEU A 900 11.24 -8.10 1.79
N ILE A 901 11.43 -7.39 0.67
CA ILE A 901 11.21 -7.86 -0.71
C ILE A 901 12.47 -7.61 -1.54
N ASP A 902 12.69 -8.41 -2.58
CA ASP A 902 13.86 -8.25 -3.44
C ASP A 902 13.68 -7.13 -4.48
N ASN A 903 14.76 -6.84 -5.22
CA ASN A 903 14.75 -5.80 -6.25
C ASN A 903 13.80 -6.10 -7.42
N MET A 904 13.53 -7.38 -7.71
CA MET A 904 12.65 -7.80 -8.80
C MET A 904 11.20 -7.56 -8.41
N ALA A 905 10.81 -7.99 -7.21
CA ALA A 905 9.51 -7.72 -6.61
C ALA A 905 9.22 -6.21 -6.53
N ILE A 906 10.19 -5.41 -6.06
CA ILE A 906 10.06 -3.94 -6.05
C ILE A 906 9.81 -3.39 -7.45
N LEU A 907 10.48 -3.91 -8.47
CA LEU A 907 10.31 -3.47 -9.84
C LEU A 907 8.92 -3.85 -10.38
N ASN A 908 8.46 -5.06 -10.13
CA ASN A 908 7.15 -5.54 -10.56
C ASN A 908 6.01 -4.81 -9.85
N TYR A 909 6.07 -4.66 -8.52
CA TYR A 909 5.04 -3.91 -7.77
C TYR A 909 5.03 -2.43 -8.14
N ALA A 910 6.19 -1.83 -8.43
CA ALA A 910 6.24 -0.45 -8.92
C ALA A 910 5.61 -0.28 -10.31
N LYS A 911 5.79 -1.26 -11.20
CA LYS A 911 5.11 -1.28 -12.50
C LYS A 911 3.61 -1.43 -12.34
N TYR A 912 3.18 -2.39 -11.53
CA TYR A 912 1.76 -2.63 -11.25
C TYR A 912 1.07 -1.36 -10.74
N LEU A 913 1.63 -0.72 -9.69
CA LEU A 913 1.09 0.54 -9.15
C LEU A 913 1.14 1.72 -10.12
N ALA A 914 2.00 1.68 -11.14
CA ALA A 914 2.06 2.70 -12.17
C ALA A 914 1.00 2.49 -13.26
N VAL A 915 0.62 1.24 -13.51
CA VAL A 915 -0.39 0.86 -14.50
C VAL A 915 -1.79 1.08 -13.94
N THR A 916 -2.05 0.67 -12.70
CA THR A 916 -3.37 0.82 -12.05
C THR A 916 -3.61 2.21 -11.45
N ASP A 917 -2.61 3.11 -11.54
CA ASP A 917 -2.46 4.33 -10.74
C ASP A 917 -2.75 4.15 -9.23
N GLY A 918 -2.62 2.92 -8.72
CA GLY A 918 -2.94 2.59 -7.34
C GLY A 918 -2.06 3.36 -6.34
N THR A 919 -2.64 3.71 -5.20
CA THR A 919 -1.88 4.19 -4.05
C THR A 919 -1.54 3.02 -3.13
N MET A 920 -0.38 3.08 -2.45
CA MET A 920 0.00 2.02 -1.51
C MET A 920 -1.08 1.81 -0.45
N GLU A 921 -1.74 2.86 0.02
CA GLU A 921 -2.74 2.81 1.10
C GLU A 921 -4.03 2.08 0.71
N THR A 922 -4.39 2.08 -0.58
CA THR A 922 -5.65 1.50 -1.09
C THR A 922 -5.49 0.10 -1.66
N ASP A 923 -4.27 -0.31 -2.01
CA ASP A 923 -3.99 -1.60 -2.64
C ASP A 923 -3.57 -2.66 -1.62
N GLU A 924 -4.59 -3.32 -1.07
CA GLU A 924 -4.45 -4.34 -0.02
C GLU A 924 -3.72 -5.59 -0.51
N MET A 925 -3.79 -5.89 -1.82
CA MET A 925 -3.16 -7.05 -2.42
C MET A 925 -1.64 -6.91 -2.44
N ILE A 926 -1.10 -5.72 -2.75
CA ILE A 926 0.35 -5.46 -2.68
C ILE A 926 0.86 -5.62 -1.25
N PHE A 927 0.12 -5.17 -0.24
CA PHE A 927 0.53 -5.42 1.16
C PHE A 927 0.55 -6.88 1.52
N ILE A 928 -0.40 -7.68 1.03
CA ILE A 928 -0.36 -9.13 1.19
C ILE A 928 0.92 -9.68 0.56
N GLN A 929 1.27 -9.30 -0.69
CA GLN A 929 2.50 -9.77 -1.33
C GLN A 929 3.76 -9.48 -0.49
N VAL A 930 3.88 -8.23 0.02
CA VAL A 930 5.03 -7.81 0.82
C VAL A 930 5.06 -8.56 2.15
N LEU A 931 3.91 -8.78 2.79
CA LEU A 931 3.78 -9.57 4.00
C LEU A 931 4.24 -11.02 3.77
N LEU A 932 3.79 -11.67 2.69
CA LEU A 932 4.15 -13.06 2.39
C LEU A 932 5.66 -13.22 2.19
N SER A 933 6.27 -12.32 1.43
CA SER A 933 7.73 -12.27 1.29
C SER A 933 8.41 -12.03 2.65
N ALA A 934 7.95 -11.06 3.43
CA ALA A 934 8.52 -10.76 4.75
C ALA A 934 8.44 -11.96 5.72
N LYS A 935 7.31 -12.69 5.73
CA LYS A 935 7.14 -13.90 6.54
C LYS A 935 8.11 -15.00 6.12
N SER A 936 8.31 -15.20 4.81
CA SER A 936 9.28 -16.19 4.32
C SER A 936 10.74 -15.86 4.68
N PHE A 937 11.06 -14.58 4.91
CA PHE A 937 12.36 -14.15 5.45
C PHE A 937 12.44 -14.12 6.98
N GLY A 938 11.35 -14.44 7.69
CA GLY A 938 11.28 -14.32 9.16
C GLY A 938 11.33 -12.88 9.66
N LYS A 939 10.88 -11.90 8.84
CA LYS A 939 10.90 -10.46 9.13
C LYS A 939 9.48 -9.88 9.23
N LYS A 940 8.56 -10.63 9.83
CA LYS A 940 7.16 -10.23 10.01
C LYS A 940 7.07 -8.97 10.87
N GLU A 941 7.85 -8.91 11.95
CA GLU A 941 7.88 -7.80 12.90
C GLU A 941 8.39 -6.51 12.23
N ASP A 942 9.47 -6.60 11.44
CA ASP A 942 10.00 -5.47 10.65
C ASP A 942 8.95 -4.91 9.67
N PHE A 943 8.12 -5.78 9.07
CA PHE A 943 7.03 -5.36 8.20
C PHE A 943 5.93 -4.62 8.97
N LEU A 944 5.54 -5.14 10.13
CA LEU A 944 4.55 -4.50 11.00
C LEU A 944 5.01 -3.14 11.53
N GLU A 945 6.29 -3.03 11.91
CA GLU A 945 6.90 -1.77 12.32
C GLU A 945 6.84 -0.74 11.18
N LYS A 946 7.23 -1.14 9.96
CA LYS A 946 7.18 -0.26 8.79
C LYS A 946 5.76 0.14 8.40
N LEU A 947 4.76 -0.73 8.54
CA LEU A 947 3.36 -0.36 8.33
C LEU A 947 2.85 0.65 9.37
N SER A 948 3.28 0.50 10.64
CA SER A 948 2.91 1.44 11.70
C SER A 948 3.45 2.86 11.45
N VAL A 949 4.65 2.97 10.87
CA VAL A 949 5.26 4.24 10.45
C VAL A 949 4.51 4.90 9.28
N VAL A 950 3.85 4.11 8.43
CA VAL A 950 3.04 4.59 7.30
C VAL A 950 1.61 4.96 7.74
N GLY A 951 1.25 4.75 9.01
CA GLY A 951 -0.06 5.14 9.56
C GLY A 951 -1.21 4.18 9.18
N LEU A 952 -0.90 2.99 8.67
CA LEU A 952 -1.89 1.96 8.36
C LEU A 952 -2.19 1.13 9.60
N ASP A 953 -3.44 1.15 10.04
CA ASP A 953 -3.90 0.31 11.15
C ASP A 953 -4.08 -1.14 10.69
N VAL A 954 -3.06 -1.93 10.97
CA VAL A 954 -3.02 -3.37 10.68
C VAL A 954 -4.17 -4.14 11.34
N LYS A 955 -4.74 -3.65 12.46
CA LYS A 955 -5.82 -4.36 13.17
C LYS A 955 -7.19 -4.19 12.51
N SER A 956 -7.40 -3.13 11.73
CA SER A 956 -8.64 -2.87 11.01
C SER A 956 -8.64 -3.44 9.58
N ASN A 957 -7.47 -3.73 9.01
CA ASN A 957 -7.40 -4.35 7.68
C ASN A 957 -7.69 -5.86 7.74
N ARG A 958 -8.90 -6.27 7.32
CA ARG A 958 -9.36 -7.68 7.36
C ARG A 958 -8.45 -8.65 6.59
N TYR A 959 -7.83 -8.17 5.53
CA TYR A 959 -7.04 -8.98 4.60
C TYR A 959 -5.64 -9.27 5.15
N ILE A 960 -4.97 -8.22 5.63
CA ILE A 960 -3.66 -8.37 6.29
C ILE A 960 -3.80 -9.21 7.56
N LYS A 961 -4.89 -9.02 8.33
CA LYS A 961 -5.18 -9.78 9.55
C LYS A 961 -5.30 -11.29 9.34
N LYS A 962 -5.77 -11.77 8.17
CA LYS A 962 -5.83 -13.23 7.87
C LYS A 962 -4.44 -13.88 7.86
N TYR A 963 -3.42 -13.11 7.50
CA TYR A 963 -2.05 -13.60 7.29
C TYR A 963 -1.06 -13.24 8.41
N LEU A 964 -1.50 -12.47 9.40
CA LEU A 964 -0.76 -12.18 10.62
C LEU A 964 -1.12 -13.15 11.72
#